data_AF-A0A375I9A0-F1
#
_entry.id   AF-A0A375I9A0-F1
#
_cell.length_a   1.000
_cell.length_b   1.000
_cell.length_c   1.000
_cell.angle_alpha   90.00
_cell.angle_beta   90.00
_cell.angle_gamma   90.00
#
_symmetry.space_group_name_H-M   'P 1'
#
loop_
_entity.id
_entity.type
_entity.pdbx_description
1 polymer ?
#
loop_
_entity_poly.entity_id
_entity_poly.type
_entity_poly.pdbx_seq_one_letter_code
_entity_poly.pdbx_strand_id
1 'polypeptide(L)'
;MKVKELVRDTIWMPGSEYAEHVKPKVSVLLPTYRRGKSGMFRRAVQAVLDQSLTNLELIIVDDASTDGTADQIAEFMRKDGRVSCLRHQKNIGLPAISEYEAYVRARSDMIAFAFDDDYFYPNALENLLEQAEEFVGAVCYGYVEWTIRDLSTGDSTTGRLGGGKSQGALRGGNFVPNNGVLLPRQVIEDVGFYDPHVIMARVCDWDLWRRVADRYELRFVDVAVALVEGPSTTDSLGSTYRLDSWAAEEWMRTARNEQLRPSSFPEYEVLKANSAHGESTRTVCEVVAYRHALQRGWVKERVEGRSDEGYALVVNTDYDASTTLCFDMLPQKYAQRVRVISTSGVFGIEEMARATCVIFIRRLRAFQTWIDAAKAMDIPVYYYLDDNFPLLTERNDIRIPGEDFSSRALRSSLRSFAGVFLTSQELVKYFSDRLIHENLLYFPPACVNQSTLVGSHKQDPRDEEIVVAFAGGSHRHKGLWDAVVPALQKVAREGVPIHFVTTETDGDVVEDTVGHENFRVTLLPFDPGYAFAIRRYGRYGPDFVVHAPSDTENNRYKTKNVLLTANLLNAVAVLPDTDPYREIADAQIAFIVKDPFLTSRWYEAFKALFSGKIDNEGLKVGNSAYCKAHFSGVQNGQVLDAIFERHGGEPDWMEQQRRLHALAVRQRMTAGQFGGGAIAAPGSLADASQLARFRKMQRYSWRHRLLRGSTDLWNSCAPEFLPLCKASEAAGWRKPFSSLELSDTLHELPFREYKVDLPSGKLRGVSFALAVDWLKQGIIGVEVVAPDDVIVAQVGHDLSTLDLSRPVEFSFNDIPVTADKPWRFRVFCRSHSPVYVYEFINRRLLGLRFSAATPFAEFVVT
;
A
#
# COMPACT_ATOMS: atom_id res chain seq x y z
N MET A 1 -9.15 7.00 25.01
CA MET A 1 -8.99 8.45 24.78
C MET A 1 -9.83 8.82 23.60
N LYS A 2 -10.92 9.54 23.87
CA LYS A 2 -11.91 9.93 22.87
C LYS A 2 -11.54 11.26 22.21
N VAL A 3 -11.99 11.48 20.98
CA VAL A 3 -11.77 12.75 20.27
C VAL A 3 -12.24 13.95 21.11
N LYS A 4 -13.45 13.90 21.68
CA LYS A 4 -13.99 14.98 22.53
C LYS A 4 -13.11 15.34 23.72
N GLU A 5 -12.34 14.39 24.24
CA GLU A 5 -11.46 14.61 25.39
C GLU A 5 -10.19 15.36 24.98
N LEU A 6 -9.73 15.15 23.74
CA LEU A 6 -8.55 15.77 23.16
C LEU A 6 -8.78 17.23 22.78
N VAL A 7 -9.99 17.55 22.32
CA VAL A 7 -10.35 18.88 21.78
C VAL A 7 -11.11 19.77 22.76
N ARG A 8 -11.43 19.27 23.96
CA ARG A 8 -12.28 20.00 24.95
C ARG A 8 -11.73 21.39 25.33
N ASP A 9 -10.42 21.56 25.26
CA ASP A 9 -9.71 22.76 25.67
C ASP A 9 -9.32 23.64 24.44
N THR A 10 -9.76 23.28 23.23
CA THR A 10 -9.50 24.04 22.00
C THR A 10 -10.17 25.42 22.06
N ILE A 11 -9.39 26.46 21.75
CA ILE A 11 -9.90 27.84 21.69
C ILE A 11 -10.33 28.15 20.26
N TRP A 12 -11.59 28.55 20.09
CA TRP A 12 -12.10 29.10 18.84
C TRP A 12 -11.96 30.62 18.81
N MET A 13 -11.35 31.14 17.74
CA MET A 13 -11.17 32.56 17.47
C MET A 13 -11.74 32.87 16.07
N PRO A 14 -12.99 33.31 15.96
CA PRO A 14 -13.60 33.64 14.67
C PRO A 14 -12.96 34.90 14.06
N GLY A 15 -12.82 34.92 12.74
CA GLY A 15 -12.47 36.12 11.98
C GLY A 15 -13.58 37.17 12.02
N SER A 16 -13.27 38.43 11.70
CA SER A 16 -14.25 39.52 11.77
C SER A 16 -15.41 39.40 10.77
N GLU A 17 -15.26 38.60 9.70
CA GLU A 17 -16.33 38.30 8.74
C GLU A 17 -17.04 36.96 9.03
N TYR A 18 -16.68 36.26 10.10
CA TYR A 18 -17.35 35.03 10.48
C TYR A 18 -18.72 35.36 11.10
N ALA A 19 -19.79 34.96 10.39
CA ALA A 19 -21.18 35.13 10.80
C ALA A 19 -21.98 33.87 10.43
N GLU A 20 -22.72 33.31 11.40
CA GLU A 20 -23.40 32.01 11.24
C GLU A 20 -24.37 31.93 10.05
N HIS A 21 -24.96 33.06 9.64
CA HIS A 21 -25.94 33.14 8.55
C HIS A 21 -25.33 33.47 7.18
N VAL A 22 -24.02 33.70 7.09
CA VAL A 22 -23.33 33.99 5.83
C VAL A 22 -22.58 32.73 5.37
N LYS A 23 -22.90 32.23 4.18
CA LYS A 23 -22.34 31.00 3.63
C LYS A 23 -21.33 31.31 2.52
N PRO A 24 -20.01 31.05 2.72
CA PRO A 24 -19.03 31.19 1.67
C PRO A 24 -19.22 30.10 0.60
N LYS A 25 -18.69 30.32 -0.62
CA LYS A 25 -18.70 29.29 -1.67
C LYS A 25 -17.78 28.12 -1.32
N VAL A 26 -16.64 28.37 -0.67
CA VAL A 26 -15.69 27.33 -0.25
C VAL A 26 -15.19 27.61 1.17
N SER A 27 -15.12 26.56 1.99
CA SER A 27 -14.41 26.59 3.27
C SER A 27 -13.10 25.83 3.13
N VAL A 28 -11.97 26.52 3.37
CA VAL A 28 -10.63 25.93 3.30
C VAL A 28 -10.16 25.58 4.71
N LEU A 29 -9.80 24.31 4.93
CA LEU A 29 -9.30 23.80 6.20
C LEU A 29 -7.78 23.71 6.14
N LEU A 30 -7.07 24.36 7.07
CA LEU A 30 -5.61 24.40 7.09
C LEU A 30 -5.05 24.05 8.48
N PRO A 31 -4.71 22.78 8.75
CA PRO A 31 -4.00 22.42 9.97
C PRO A 31 -2.53 22.85 9.91
N THR A 32 -1.95 23.27 11.03
CA THR A 32 -0.53 23.65 11.11
C THR A 32 0.11 23.29 12.45
N TYR A 33 1.40 22.96 12.40
CA TYR A 33 2.24 22.82 13.57
C TYR A 33 3.68 23.23 13.27
N ARG A 34 4.17 24.27 13.96
CA ARG A 34 5.57 24.74 13.94
C ARG A 34 6.16 25.03 12.55
N ARG A 35 5.35 25.64 11.69
CA ARG A 35 5.73 25.95 10.30
C ARG A 35 6.01 27.44 10.03
N GLY A 36 5.89 28.30 11.04
CA GLY A 36 6.08 29.74 10.92
C GLY A 36 7.52 30.13 10.62
N LYS A 37 8.51 29.46 11.25
CA LYS A 37 9.94 29.80 11.07
C LYS A 37 10.49 29.54 9.68
N SER A 38 9.95 28.56 8.95
CA SER A 38 10.42 28.24 7.59
C SER A 38 9.91 29.22 6.54
N GLY A 39 8.91 30.05 6.88
CA GLY A 39 8.19 30.90 5.93
C GLY A 39 7.15 30.15 5.09
N MET A 40 7.08 28.81 5.18
CA MET A 40 6.13 28.00 4.42
C MET A 40 4.69 28.32 4.81
N PHE A 41 4.40 28.42 6.11
CA PHE A 41 3.05 28.74 6.60
C PHE A 41 2.51 30.04 6.01
N ARG A 42 3.33 31.11 6.04
CA ARG A 42 2.95 32.43 5.49
C ARG A 42 2.65 32.33 4.00
N ARG A 43 3.48 31.62 3.24
CA ARG A 43 3.29 31.41 1.80
C ARG A 43 1.99 30.64 1.52
N ALA A 44 1.72 29.57 2.27
CA ALA A 44 0.52 28.76 2.10
C ALA A 44 -0.76 29.56 2.39
N VAL A 45 -0.80 30.29 3.52
CA VAL A 45 -1.94 31.14 3.87
C VAL A 45 -2.15 32.24 2.82
N GLN A 46 -1.08 32.90 2.38
CA GLN A 46 -1.18 33.95 1.36
C GLN A 46 -1.71 33.38 0.03
N ALA A 47 -1.24 32.21 -0.40
CA ALA A 47 -1.71 31.57 -1.64
C ALA A 47 -3.21 31.22 -1.62
N VAL A 48 -3.77 30.88 -0.45
CA VAL A 48 -5.22 30.68 -0.29
C VAL A 48 -5.98 32.02 -0.29
N LEU A 49 -5.45 33.05 0.35
CA LEU A 49 -6.12 34.36 0.42
C LEU A 49 -6.09 35.13 -0.92
N ASP A 50 -5.08 34.86 -1.76
CA ASP A 50 -4.89 35.45 -3.09
C ASP A 50 -5.61 34.68 -4.22
N GLN A 51 -6.47 33.70 -3.88
CA GLN A 51 -7.30 33.01 -4.87
C GLN A 51 -8.22 33.99 -5.61
N SER A 52 -8.46 33.75 -6.90
CA SER A 52 -9.43 34.51 -7.71
C SER A 52 -10.85 34.41 -7.15
N LEU A 53 -11.20 33.25 -6.58
CA LEU A 53 -12.43 33.05 -5.81
C LEU A 53 -12.35 33.78 -4.46
N THR A 54 -12.90 34.98 -4.40
CA THR A 54 -12.87 35.81 -3.17
C THR A 54 -13.86 35.37 -2.09
N ASN A 55 -14.99 34.75 -2.49
CA ASN A 55 -16.04 34.28 -1.59
C ASN A 55 -15.67 32.93 -0.92
N LEU A 56 -14.63 32.95 -0.10
CA LEU A 56 -14.14 31.81 0.67
C LEU A 56 -13.95 32.19 2.14
N GLU A 57 -13.84 31.17 3.00
CA GLU A 57 -13.31 31.33 4.36
C GLU A 57 -12.11 30.40 4.56
N LEU A 58 -11.17 30.83 5.41
CA LEU A 58 -10.00 30.04 5.78
C LEU A 58 -10.02 29.76 7.28
N ILE A 59 -10.06 28.48 7.64
CA ILE A 59 -10.06 28.02 9.03
C ILE A 59 -8.73 27.33 9.33
N ILE A 60 -7.89 28.03 10.10
CA ILE A 60 -6.56 27.55 10.48
C ILE A 60 -6.64 26.81 11.81
N VAL A 61 -6.04 25.63 11.91
CA VAL A 61 -5.95 24.90 13.19
C VAL A 61 -4.50 24.84 13.64
N ASP A 62 -4.16 25.62 14.66
CA ASP A 62 -2.83 25.61 15.26
C ASP A 62 -2.75 24.55 16.37
N ASP A 63 -2.00 23.47 16.10
CA ASP A 63 -1.81 22.34 17.01
C ASP A 63 -0.74 22.63 18.09
N ALA A 64 -0.91 23.77 18.77
CA ALA A 64 -0.06 24.31 19.83
C ALA A 64 1.38 24.68 19.38
N SER A 65 1.52 25.39 18.26
CA SER A 65 2.82 25.88 17.77
C SER A 65 3.52 26.81 18.76
N THR A 66 4.85 26.71 18.82
CA THR A 66 5.74 27.43 19.74
C THR A 66 6.90 28.14 19.03
N ASP A 67 6.80 28.34 17.72
CA ASP A 67 7.88 28.82 16.85
C ASP A 67 7.57 30.19 16.23
N GLY A 68 6.45 30.81 16.56
CA GLY A 68 5.98 32.07 15.98
C GLY A 68 4.84 31.91 14.97
N THR A 69 4.42 30.68 14.62
CA THR A 69 3.19 30.47 13.80
C THR A 69 1.97 31.18 14.40
N ALA A 70 1.80 31.10 15.72
CA ALA A 70 0.72 31.75 16.45
C ALA A 70 0.62 33.26 16.17
N ASP A 71 1.77 33.95 16.17
CA ASP A 71 1.85 35.39 15.93
C ASP A 71 1.52 35.72 14.46
N GLN A 72 1.94 34.86 13.53
CA GLN A 72 1.60 34.99 12.11
C GLN A 72 0.10 34.81 11.87
N ILE A 73 -0.53 33.83 12.53
CA ILE A 73 -1.99 33.64 12.47
C ILE A 73 -2.71 34.91 12.95
N ALA A 74 -2.33 35.44 14.12
CA ALA A 74 -2.93 36.65 14.66
C ALA A 74 -2.73 37.87 13.74
N GLU A 75 -1.61 37.94 13.02
CA GLU A 75 -1.38 38.96 12.00
C GLU A 75 -2.36 38.83 10.83
N PHE A 76 -2.54 37.62 10.28
CA PHE A 76 -3.48 37.38 9.18
C PHE A 76 -4.92 37.68 9.58
N MET A 77 -5.36 37.23 10.75
CA MET A 77 -6.72 37.51 11.25
C MET A 77 -7.01 39.01 11.41
N ARG A 78 -6.00 39.83 11.72
CA ARG A 78 -6.16 41.30 11.78
C ARG A 78 -6.24 41.95 10.40
N LYS A 79 -5.62 41.34 9.40
CA LYS A 79 -5.53 41.89 8.03
C LYS A 79 -6.68 41.45 7.15
N ASP A 80 -7.22 40.26 7.38
CA ASP A 80 -8.24 39.63 6.53
C ASP A 80 -9.30 38.97 7.40
N GLY A 81 -10.54 39.46 7.30
CA GLY A 81 -11.66 39.03 8.13
C GLY A 81 -12.15 37.61 7.82
N ARG A 82 -11.74 37.04 6.68
CA ARG A 82 -12.07 35.67 6.25
C ARG A 82 -11.31 34.60 7.04
N VAL A 83 -10.24 34.99 7.74
CA VAL A 83 -9.36 34.07 8.47
C VAL A 83 -9.88 33.86 9.89
N SER A 84 -10.16 32.60 10.23
CA SER A 84 -10.49 32.17 11.59
C SER A 84 -9.45 31.16 12.10
N CYS A 85 -9.37 30.98 13.42
CA CYS A 85 -8.41 30.05 14.01
C CYS A 85 -9.01 29.20 15.15
N LEU A 86 -8.69 27.90 15.12
CA LEU A 86 -8.78 27.00 16.26
C LEU A 86 -7.37 26.79 16.81
N ARG A 87 -7.18 26.96 18.13
CA ARG A 87 -5.89 26.75 18.77
C ARG A 87 -6.00 25.69 19.86
N HIS A 88 -5.25 24.60 19.69
CA HIS A 88 -5.11 23.59 20.74
C HIS A 88 -4.22 24.11 21.87
N GLN A 89 -4.53 23.72 23.11
CA GLN A 89 -3.67 24.03 24.27
C GLN A 89 -2.39 23.18 24.30
N LYS A 90 -2.44 22.00 23.70
CA LYS A 90 -1.35 21.02 23.66
C LYS A 90 -1.36 20.35 22.30
N ASN A 91 -0.18 19.93 21.85
CA ASN A 91 -0.05 19.21 20.59
C ASN A 91 -0.79 17.87 20.66
N ILE A 92 -1.85 17.74 19.87
CA ILE A 92 -2.61 16.51 19.66
C ILE A 92 -1.85 15.63 18.67
N GLY A 93 -1.33 16.21 17.58
CA GLY A 93 -0.49 15.55 16.59
C GLY A 93 -1.21 14.50 15.74
N LEU A 94 -2.52 14.64 15.59
CA LEU A 94 -3.36 13.84 14.70
C LEU A 94 -4.09 14.80 13.74
N PRO A 95 -3.67 14.89 12.46
CA PRO A 95 -4.25 15.80 11.47
C PRO A 95 -5.77 15.66 11.37
N ALA A 96 -6.25 14.41 11.30
CA ALA A 96 -7.67 14.08 11.21
C ALA A 96 -8.55 14.74 12.29
N ILE A 97 -8.01 14.94 13.51
CA ILE A 97 -8.71 15.64 14.59
C ILE A 97 -8.73 17.15 14.33
N SER A 98 -7.60 17.71 13.92
CA SER A 98 -7.46 19.14 13.63
C SER A 98 -8.39 19.53 12.48
N GLU A 99 -8.37 18.78 11.39
CA GLU A 99 -9.23 18.99 10.22
C GLU A 99 -10.71 18.79 10.55
N TYR A 100 -11.03 17.85 11.45
CA TYR A 100 -12.41 17.65 11.91
C TYR A 100 -12.92 18.87 12.68
N GLU A 101 -12.12 19.43 13.59
CA GLU A 101 -12.53 20.65 14.30
C GLU A 101 -12.76 21.82 13.34
N ALA A 102 -11.91 21.97 12.32
CA ALA A 102 -12.10 22.97 11.27
C ALA A 102 -13.40 22.71 10.47
N TYR A 103 -13.66 21.47 10.08
CA TYR A 103 -14.88 21.07 9.37
C TYR A 103 -16.16 21.39 10.16
N VAL A 104 -16.15 21.18 11.49
CA VAL A 104 -17.30 21.51 12.36
C VAL A 104 -17.59 23.01 12.35
N ARG A 105 -16.58 23.86 12.15
CA ARG A 105 -16.71 25.33 12.08
C ARG A 105 -16.94 25.84 10.67
N ALA A 106 -16.61 25.06 9.65
CA ALA A 106 -16.83 25.39 8.26
C ALA A 106 -18.33 25.60 7.98
N ARG A 107 -18.64 26.62 7.18
CA ARG A 107 -20.00 27.02 6.83
C ARG A 107 -20.40 26.61 5.41
N SER A 108 -19.43 26.40 4.50
CA SER A 108 -19.71 26.02 3.11
C SER A 108 -20.20 24.57 2.95
N ASP A 109 -20.91 24.33 1.84
CA ASP A 109 -21.20 22.99 1.32
C ASP A 109 -20.00 22.38 0.58
N MET A 110 -18.99 23.17 0.23
CA MET A 110 -17.79 22.72 -0.48
C MET A 110 -16.56 22.94 0.41
N ILE A 111 -15.86 21.84 0.71
CA ILE A 111 -14.72 21.80 1.61
C ILE A 111 -13.44 21.58 0.78
N ALA A 112 -12.43 22.42 0.99
CA ALA A 112 -11.10 22.24 0.44
C ALA A 112 -10.08 22.03 1.57
N PHE A 113 -9.04 21.25 1.30
CA PHE A 113 -7.95 20.99 2.25
C PHE A 113 -6.70 21.71 1.77
N ALA A 114 -6.04 22.47 2.64
CA ALA A 114 -4.76 23.11 2.36
C ALA A 114 -3.76 22.76 3.45
N PHE A 115 -2.50 22.55 3.10
CA PHE A 115 -1.43 22.26 4.07
C PHE A 115 -0.45 23.42 4.19
N ASP A 116 0.22 23.50 5.34
CA ASP A 116 1.08 24.64 5.71
C ASP A 116 2.40 24.73 4.91
N ASP A 117 2.60 23.82 3.96
CA ASP A 117 3.69 23.75 2.99
C ASP A 117 3.24 23.79 1.52
N ASP A 118 1.93 23.94 1.27
CA ASP A 118 1.36 24.03 -0.07
C ASP A 118 1.44 25.45 -0.65
N TYR A 119 1.57 25.55 -1.96
CA TYR A 119 1.28 26.77 -2.71
C TYR A 119 0.11 26.51 -3.67
N PHE A 120 -1.07 27.07 -3.38
CA PHE A 120 -2.23 26.98 -4.27
C PHE A 120 -2.05 27.91 -5.47
N TYR A 121 -2.37 27.41 -6.67
CA TYR A 121 -2.36 28.25 -7.88
C TYR A 121 -3.53 29.25 -7.85
N PRO A 122 -3.39 30.48 -8.36
CA PRO A 122 -4.35 31.57 -8.14
C PRO A 122 -5.82 31.26 -8.52
N ASN A 123 -6.06 30.46 -9.55
CA ASN A 123 -7.41 30.15 -10.04
C ASN A 123 -7.89 28.74 -9.64
N ALA A 124 -7.17 28.06 -8.76
CA ALA A 124 -7.38 26.63 -8.48
C ALA A 124 -8.78 26.35 -7.91
N LEU A 125 -9.21 27.10 -6.89
CA LEU A 125 -10.50 26.87 -6.24
C LEU A 125 -11.68 27.28 -7.13
N GLU A 126 -11.53 28.33 -7.94
CA GLU A 126 -12.56 28.75 -8.91
C GLU A 126 -12.76 27.66 -9.97
N ASN A 127 -11.67 27.20 -10.60
CA ASN A 127 -11.73 26.16 -11.63
C ASN A 127 -12.27 24.82 -11.08
N LEU A 128 -11.87 24.41 -9.87
CA LEU A 128 -12.43 23.21 -9.25
C LEU A 128 -13.93 23.34 -8.95
N LEU A 129 -14.39 24.53 -8.55
CA LEU A 129 -15.79 24.78 -8.27
C LEU A 129 -16.63 24.73 -9.55
N GLU A 130 -16.16 25.35 -10.64
CA GLU A 130 -16.84 25.28 -11.95
C GLU A 130 -17.01 23.82 -12.41
N GLN A 131 -15.96 23.01 -12.28
CA GLN A 131 -16.02 21.59 -12.62
C GLN A 131 -16.98 20.79 -11.70
N ALA A 132 -17.03 21.10 -10.41
CA ALA A 132 -17.94 20.45 -9.48
C ALA A 132 -19.41 20.82 -9.73
N GLU A 133 -19.67 22.05 -10.20
CA GLU A 133 -21.00 22.48 -10.65
C GLU A 133 -21.43 21.78 -11.96
N GLU A 134 -20.49 21.46 -12.85
CA GLU A 134 -20.72 20.69 -14.08
C GLU A 134 -21.02 19.20 -13.80
N PHE A 135 -20.24 18.56 -12.91
CA PHE A 135 -20.33 17.13 -12.61
C PHE A 135 -21.06 16.83 -11.30
N VAL A 136 -22.34 17.23 -11.23
CA VAL A 136 -23.20 17.01 -10.05
C VAL A 136 -23.24 15.53 -9.64
N GLY A 137 -22.99 15.26 -8.36
CA GLY A 137 -22.98 13.91 -7.78
C GLY A 137 -21.64 13.17 -7.85
N ALA A 138 -20.61 13.77 -8.47
CA ALA A 138 -19.23 13.32 -8.40
C ALA A 138 -18.42 14.18 -7.40
N VAL A 139 -17.32 13.62 -6.91
CA VAL A 139 -16.29 14.35 -6.15
C VAL A 139 -15.15 14.66 -7.13
N CYS A 140 -14.98 15.94 -7.43
CA CYS A 140 -13.95 16.40 -8.36
C CYS A 140 -12.59 16.54 -7.67
N TYR A 141 -11.53 16.09 -8.37
CA TYR A 141 -10.17 16.31 -7.93
C TYR A 141 -9.26 16.69 -9.11
N GLY A 142 -8.39 17.66 -8.88
CA GLY A 142 -7.37 18.10 -9.83
C GLY A 142 -6.05 17.36 -9.65
N TYR A 143 -4.99 17.94 -10.19
CA TYR A 143 -3.63 17.46 -9.97
C TYR A 143 -2.79 18.43 -9.14
N VAL A 144 -1.81 17.88 -8.44
CA VAL A 144 -0.87 18.61 -7.60
C VAL A 144 0.54 18.27 -8.03
N GLU A 145 1.35 19.29 -8.21
CA GLU A 145 2.75 19.17 -8.56
C GLU A 145 3.58 19.15 -7.27
N TRP A 146 4.70 18.43 -7.29
CA TRP A 146 5.60 18.40 -6.16
C TRP A 146 7.04 18.51 -6.62
N THR A 147 7.84 19.19 -5.80
CA THR A 147 9.29 19.32 -5.96
C THR A 147 9.95 18.96 -4.65
N ILE A 148 10.67 17.84 -4.63
CA ILE A 148 11.47 17.39 -3.49
C ILE A 148 12.93 17.74 -3.78
N ARG A 149 13.52 18.58 -2.92
CA ARG A 149 14.95 18.88 -2.96
C ARG A 149 15.70 17.96 -2.00
N ASP A 150 16.68 17.23 -2.54
CA ASP A 150 17.67 16.52 -1.73
C ASP A 150 18.64 17.55 -1.14
N LEU A 151 18.57 17.76 0.18
CA LEU A 151 19.44 18.71 0.87
C LEU A 151 20.92 18.28 0.91
N SER A 152 21.21 17.00 0.65
CA SER A 152 22.56 16.46 0.67
C SER A 152 23.27 16.55 -0.67
N THR A 153 22.54 16.40 -1.79
CA THR A 153 23.11 16.53 -3.14
C THR A 153 22.83 17.89 -3.77
N GLY A 154 21.77 18.57 -3.34
CA GLY A 154 21.25 19.79 -3.95
C GLY A 154 20.32 19.53 -5.14
N ASP A 155 20.14 18.28 -5.55
CA ASP A 155 19.27 17.90 -6.67
C ASP A 155 17.80 18.07 -6.32
N SER A 156 16.97 18.27 -7.33
CA SER A 156 15.52 18.37 -7.18
C SER A 156 14.84 17.33 -8.05
N THR A 157 13.94 16.56 -7.46
CA THR A 157 13.04 15.65 -8.17
C THR A 157 11.67 16.28 -8.22
N THR A 158 11.08 16.32 -9.41
CA THR A 158 9.74 16.86 -9.63
C THR A 158 8.79 15.76 -10.07
N GLY A 159 7.52 15.87 -9.69
CA GLY A 159 6.49 14.98 -10.18
C GLY A 159 5.10 15.56 -10.03
N ARG A 160 4.11 14.75 -10.40
CA ARG A 160 2.69 15.10 -10.37
C ARG A 160 1.90 13.97 -9.71
N LEU A 161 0.98 14.33 -8.83
CA LEU A 161 -0.04 13.46 -8.25
C LEU A 161 -1.42 13.86 -8.80
N GLY A 162 -2.32 12.90 -9.00
CA GLY A 162 -3.57 13.09 -9.73
C GLY A 162 -3.53 12.51 -11.15
N GLY A 163 -4.69 12.45 -11.80
CA GLY A 163 -4.88 11.87 -13.14
C GLY A 163 -6.07 10.92 -13.22
N GLY A 164 -6.55 10.68 -14.45
CA GLY A 164 -7.65 9.76 -14.73
C GLY A 164 -7.20 8.30 -14.59
N LYS A 165 -7.37 7.73 -13.39
CA LYS A 165 -7.13 6.31 -13.12
C LYS A 165 -8.45 5.64 -12.70
N SER A 166 -8.57 4.33 -12.88
CA SER A 166 -9.68 3.58 -12.27
C SER A 166 -9.64 3.80 -10.75
N GLN A 167 -10.80 4.08 -10.16
CA GLN A 167 -10.95 4.25 -8.71
C GLN A 167 -10.57 2.97 -7.94
N GLY A 168 -10.60 1.80 -8.60
CA GLY A 168 -10.09 0.55 -8.06
C GLY A 168 -8.59 0.58 -7.75
N ALA A 169 -7.81 1.42 -8.43
CA ALA A 169 -6.39 1.58 -8.13
C ALA A 169 -6.13 2.16 -6.72
N LEU A 170 -7.13 2.77 -6.06
CA LEU A 170 -7.05 3.20 -4.66
C LEU A 170 -6.86 2.03 -3.70
N ARG A 171 -7.11 0.77 -4.11
CA ARG A 171 -6.76 -0.41 -3.29
C ARG A 171 -5.25 -0.70 -3.30
N GLY A 172 -4.54 -0.30 -4.36
CA GLY A 172 -3.10 -0.52 -4.52
C GLY A 172 -2.21 0.67 -4.15
N GLY A 173 -2.76 1.90 -4.16
CA GLY A 173 -2.04 3.10 -3.74
C GLY A 173 -2.87 4.37 -3.86
N ASN A 174 -2.49 5.41 -3.11
CA ASN A 174 -3.15 6.71 -3.19
C ASN A 174 -2.69 7.47 -4.43
N PHE A 175 -3.63 7.87 -5.29
CA PHE A 175 -3.36 8.72 -6.44
C PHE A 175 -4.17 10.03 -6.43
N VAL A 176 -5.01 10.23 -5.42
CA VAL A 176 -5.86 11.41 -5.26
C VAL A 176 -5.14 12.37 -4.30
N PRO A 177 -4.63 13.51 -4.78
CA PRO A 177 -3.95 14.47 -3.92
C PRO A 177 -4.96 15.09 -2.94
N ASN A 178 -4.68 15.04 -1.64
CA ASN A 178 -5.62 15.48 -0.60
C ASN A 178 -6.01 16.97 -0.78
N ASN A 179 -5.01 17.81 -1.02
CA ASN A 179 -5.16 19.24 -1.32
C ASN A 179 -5.66 19.54 -2.74
N GLY A 180 -5.84 18.50 -3.58
CA GLY A 180 -6.40 18.64 -4.92
C GLY A 180 -7.91 18.37 -5.00
N VAL A 181 -8.56 18.06 -3.88
CA VAL A 181 -10.00 17.70 -3.83
C VAL A 181 -10.85 18.89 -3.43
N LEU A 182 -11.97 19.09 -4.12
CA LEU A 182 -13.08 19.90 -3.64
C LEU A 182 -14.22 18.96 -3.22
N LEU A 183 -14.41 18.81 -1.90
CA LEU A 183 -15.25 17.78 -1.31
C LEU A 183 -16.61 18.34 -0.89
N PRO A 184 -17.73 17.85 -1.44
CA PRO A 184 -19.06 18.22 -0.96
C PRO A 184 -19.25 17.76 0.49
N ARG A 185 -19.76 18.64 1.35
CA ARG A 185 -20.06 18.40 2.77
C ARG A 185 -20.91 17.15 2.97
N GLN A 186 -21.91 16.94 2.10
CA GLN A 186 -22.80 15.78 2.15
C GLN A 186 -22.02 14.45 2.10
N VAL A 187 -20.92 14.38 1.35
CA VAL A 187 -20.08 13.16 1.27
C VAL A 187 -19.53 12.78 2.65
N ILE A 188 -19.11 13.76 3.45
CA ILE A 188 -18.63 13.53 4.83
C ILE A 188 -19.77 13.06 5.73
N GLU A 189 -20.96 13.66 5.60
CA GLU A 189 -22.15 13.27 6.36
C GLU A 189 -22.58 11.83 6.04
N ASP A 190 -22.40 11.44 4.78
CA ASP A 190 -22.76 10.12 4.27
C ASP A 190 -21.73 9.03 4.61
N VAL A 191 -20.44 9.30 4.39
CA VAL A 191 -19.34 8.30 4.41
C VAL A 191 -18.49 8.38 5.69
N GLY A 192 -18.57 9.48 6.43
CA GLY A 192 -17.71 9.79 7.56
C GLY A 192 -16.41 10.50 7.16
N PHE A 193 -15.82 11.23 8.11
CA PHE A 193 -14.63 12.06 7.92
C PHE A 193 -13.33 11.23 7.95
N TYR A 194 -12.15 11.85 8.05
CA TYR A 194 -10.87 11.16 8.24
C TYR A 194 -10.87 10.26 9.48
N ASP A 195 -10.30 9.05 9.41
CA ASP A 195 -10.17 8.21 10.60
C ASP A 195 -9.12 8.80 11.57
N PRO A 196 -9.52 9.19 12.80
CA PRO A 196 -8.60 9.79 13.76
C PRO A 196 -7.75 8.76 14.52
N HIS A 197 -7.90 7.45 14.26
CA HIS A 197 -7.06 6.45 14.91
C HIS A 197 -5.58 6.69 14.56
N VAL A 198 -4.71 6.55 15.56
CA VAL A 198 -3.28 6.86 15.44
C VAL A 198 -2.57 6.07 14.32
N ILE A 199 -3.04 4.85 14.01
CA ILE A 199 -2.48 4.04 12.91
C ILE A 199 -2.76 4.64 11.53
N MET A 200 -3.81 5.48 11.43
CA MET A 200 -4.26 6.14 10.21
C MET A 200 -3.64 7.51 10.00
N ALA A 201 -2.87 8.03 10.95
CA ALA A 201 -2.32 9.39 10.89
C ALA A 201 -1.53 9.72 9.61
N ARG A 202 -1.00 8.72 8.88
CA ARG A 202 -0.27 8.91 7.61
C ARG A 202 -1.07 8.65 6.34
N VAL A 203 -2.22 8.00 6.45
CA VAL A 203 -2.99 7.51 5.30
C VAL A 203 -4.48 7.77 5.46
N CYS A 204 -4.85 8.69 6.37
CA CYS A 204 -6.23 9.04 6.66
C CYS A 204 -6.94 9.66 5.44
N ASP A 205 -6.20 10.35 4.58
CA ASP A 205 -6.67 10.85 3.29
C ASP A 205 -6.94 9.70 2.32
N TRP A 206 -5.98 8.78 2.18
CA TRP A 206 -6.11 7.60 1.35
C TRP A 206 -7.28 6.71 1.78
N ASP A 207 -7.45 6.52 3.08
CA ASP A 207 -8.59 5.83 3.66
C ASP A 207 -9.92 6.52 3.30
N LEU A 208 -9.99 7.85 3.44
CA LEU A 208 -11.17 8.61 3.04
C LEU A 208 -11.47 8.42 1.56
N TRP A 209 -10.49 8.53 0.67
CA TRP A 209 -10.69 8.37 -0.76
C TRP A 209 -11.15 6.97 -1.14
N ARG A 210 -10.68 5.92 -0.46
CA ARG A 210 -11.20 4.56 -0.64
C ARG A 210 -12.67 4.45 -0.24
N ARG A 211 -13.04 5.02 0.91
CA ARG A 211 -14.42 5.01 1.40
C ARG A 211 -15.35 5.87 0.55
N VAL A 212 -14.86 7.01 0.04
CA VAL A 212 -15.59 7.88 -0.88
C VAL A 212 -15.79 7.20 -2.22
N ALA A 213 -14.74 6.61 -2.80
CA ALA A 213 -14.83 5.83 -4.03
C ALA A 213 -15.79 4.62 -3.88
N ASP A 214 -16.02 4.16 -2.65
CA ASP A 214 -17.01 3.12 -2.38
C ASP A 214 -18.47 3.57 -2.56
N ARG A 215 -18.75 4.88 -2.58
CA ARG A 215 -20.11 5.43 -2.61
C ARG A 215 -20.34 6.52 -3.66
N TYR A 216 -19.31 7.25 -4.08
CA TYR A 216 -19.34 8.37 -5.03
C TYR A 216 -18.36 8.15 -6.18
N GLU A 217 -18.62 8.80 -7.32
CA GLU A 217 -17.60 8.89 -8.37
C GLU A 217 -16.51 9.86 -7.96
N LEU A 218 -15.25 9.42 -7.95
CA LEU A 218 -14.12 10.33 -8.02
C LEU A 218 -13.86 10.69 -9.49
N ARG A 219 -14.01 11.97 -9.82
CA ARG A 219 -13.83 12.51 -11.17
C ARG A 219 -12.54 13.31 -11.23
N PHE A 220 -11.60 12.85 -12.05
CA PHE A 220 -10.42 13.64 -12.37
C PHE A 220 -10.81 14.78 -13.32
N VAL A 221 -10.32 15.98 -13.03
CA VAL A 221 -10.44 17.17 -13.88
C VAL A 221 -9.05 17.76 -14.10
N ASP A 222 -8.75 18.26 -15.30
CA ASP A 222 -7.41 18.75 -15.64
C ASP A 222 -7.18 20.18 -15.11
N VAL A 223 -7.27 20.32 -13.79
CA VAL A 223 -7.05 21.56 -13.04
C VAL A 223 -5.77 21.42 -12.23
N ALA A 224 -4.83 22.35 -12.44
CA ALA A 224 -3.64 22.50 -11.60
C ALA A 224 -4.04 23.14 -10.26
N VAL A 225 -3.93 22.40 -9.15
CA VAL A 225 -4.42 22.88 -7.86
C VAL A 225 -3.33 23.54 -7.03
N ALA A 226 -2.23 22.82 -6.82
CA ALA A 226 -1.16 23.29 -5.95
C ALA A 226 0.22 22.77 -6.37
N LEU A 227 1.23 23.43 -5.85
CA LEU A 227 2.63 23.03 -5.87
C LEU A 227 3.11 22.78 -4.43
N VAL A 228 3.64 21.59 -4.17
CA VAL A 228 4.26 21.22 -2.89
C VAL A 228 5.77 21.34 -3.02
N GLU A 229 6.36 22.24 -2.23
CA GLU A 229 7.80 22.53 -2.23
C GLU A 229 8.36 22.50 -0.81
N GLY A 230 9.27 21.57 -0.52
CA GLY A 230 9.97 21.59 0.76
C GLY A 230 10.83 20.36 1.05
N PRO A 231 11.87 20.50 1.90
CA PRO A 231 12.57 19.35 2.44
C PRO A 231 11.67 18.59 3.43
N SER A 232 11.78 17.26 3.47
CA SER A 232 11.19 16.47 4.55
C SER A 232 11.79 16.91 5.89
N THR A 233 10.99 17.53 6.75
CA THR A 233 11.42 17.99 8.08
C THR A 233 11.27 16.88 9.12
N THR A 234 12.07 16.93 10.20
CA THR A 234 12.05 15.86 11.23
C THR A 234 10.72 15.71 11.96
N ASP A 235 9.87 16.74 11.93
CA ASP A 235 8.53 16.79 12.50
C ASP A 235 7.41 16.61 11.46
N SER A 236 7.74 16.35 10.19
CA SER A 236 6.76 15.92 9.19
C SER A 236 6.13 14.59 9.60
N LEU A 237 4.87 14.36 9.22
CA LEU A 237 4.15 13.10 9.52
C LEU A 237 4.92 11.88 9.01
N GLY A 238 5.55 11.99 7.84
CA GLY A 238 6.37 10.93 7.24
C GLY A 238 7.59 10.52 8.07
N SER A 239 8.09 11.41 8.93
CA SER A 239 9.20 11.17 9.85
C SER A 239 8.74 10.80 11.26
N THR A 240 7.57 11.30 11.68
CA THR A 240 7.02 11.13 13.03
C THR A 240 6.28 9.80 13.20
N TYR A 241 5.52 9.39 12.19
CA TYR A 241 4.81 8.12 12.17
C TYR A 241 5.45 7.20 11.12
N ARG A 242 5.91 6.02 11.55
CA ARG A 242 6.24 4.97 10.59
C ARG A 242 4.95 4.34 10.11
N LEU A 243 4.77 4.27 8.80
CA LEU A 243 3.64 3.55 8.21
C LEU A 243 3.88 2.05 8.41
N ASP A 244 2.97 1.39 9.10
CA ASP A 244 2.85 -0.07 9.06
C ASP A 244 1.76 -0.39 8.03
N SER A 245 2.18 -0.79 6.83
CA SER A 245 1.29 -0.97 5.68
C SER A 245 0.22 -2.03 5.92
N TRP A 246 0.56 -3.10 6.65
CA TRP A 246 -0.36 -4.17 7.01
C TRP A 246 -1.42 -3.70 8.00
N ALA A 247 -0.99 -3.12 9.11
CA ALA A 247 -1.92 -2.65 10.13
C ALA A 247 -2.83 -1.55 9.56
N ALA A 248 -2.29 -0.66 8.72
CA ALA A 248 -3.07 0.34 8.03
C ALA A 248 -4.08 -0.26 7.03
N GLU A 249 -3.69 -1.27 6.25
CA GLU A 249 -4.60 -1.95 5.31
C GLU A 249 -5.75 -2.67 6.01
N GLU A 250 -5.45 -3.43 7.06
CA GLU A 250 -6.47 -4.11 7.86
C GLU A 250 -7.42 -3.10 8.52
N TRP A 251 -6.88 -1.97 8.98
CA TRP A 251 -7.68 -0.88 9.50
C TRP A 251 -8.60 -0.27 8.44
N MET A 252 -8.08 0.04 7.25
CA MET A 252 -8.85 0.57 6.11
C MET A 252 -9.96 -0.39 5.64
N ARG A 253 -9.81 -1.70 5.86
CA ARG A 253 -10.82 -2.73 5.55
C ARG A 253 -11.91 -2.88 6.61
N THR A 254 -11.78 -2.19 7.74
CA THR A 254 -12.73 -2.26 8.84
C THR A 254 -13.96 -1.41 8.53
N ALA A 255 -15.14 -2.03 8.60
CA ALA A 255 -16.42 -1.34 8.50
C ALA A 255 -16.61 -0.42 9.72
N ARG A 256 -16.45 0.90 9.50
CA ARG A 256 -16.50 1.90 10.59
C ARG A 256 -17.03 3.28 10.19
N ASN A 257 -17.54 3.43 8.96
CA ASN A 257 -18.02 4.71 8.42
C ASN A 257 -19.03 5.40 9.36
N GLU A 258 -19.94 4.64 9.97
CA GLU A 258 -20.92 5.15 10.95
C GLU A 258 -20.28 5.80 12.18
N GLN A 259 -19.13 5.30 12.62
CA GLN A 259 -18.37 5.85 13.76
C GLN A 259 -17.58 7.11 13.35
N LEU A 260 -17.28 7.26 12.06
CA LEU A 260 -16.58 8.40 11.49
C LEU A 260 -17.52 9.53 11.04
N ARG A 261 -18.85 9.34 11.14
CA ARG A 261 -19.82 10.41 10.87
C ARG A 261 -19.69 11.54 11.89
N PRO A 262 -19.95 12.80 11.50
CA PRO A 262 -19.79 13.95 12.40
C PRO A 262 -20.50 13.82 13.74
N SER A 263 -21.66 13.16 13.79
CA SER A 263 -22.45 12.91 15.02
C SER A 263 -21.79 11.92 15.99
N SER A 264 -20.99 10.97 15.47
CA SER A 264 -20.35 9.89 16.24
C SER A 264 -18.87 10.16 16.50
N PHE A 265 -18.24 10.98 15.65
CA PHE A 265 -16.82 11.29 15.67
C PHE A 265 -16.27 11.71 17.04
N PRO A 266 -16.97 12.55 17.85
CA PRO A 266 -16.48 12.96 19.16
C PRO A 266 -16.28 11.79 20.14
N GLU A 267 -17.01 10.69 19.97
CA GLU A 267 -16.92 9.50 20.82
C GLU A 267 -15.83 8.50 20.37
N TYR A 268 -15.19 8.74 19.21
CA TYR A 268 -14.24 7.80 18.62
C TYR A 268 -12.98 7.66 19.46
N GLU A 269 -12.53 6.42 19.69
CA GLU A 269 -11.37 6.09 20.52
C GLU A 269 -10.09 6.04 19.67
N VAL A 270 -9.22 7.04 19.78
CA VAL A 270 -8.11 7.23 18.82
C VAL A 270 -6.89 6.35 19.06
N LEU A 271 -6.84 5.66 20.21
CA LEU A 271 -5.73 4.80 20.65
C LEU A 271 -6.14 3.35 20.84
N LYS A 272 -7.43 3.02 20.66
CA LYS A 272 -7.97 1.71 21.00
C LYS A 272 -7.83 0.77 19.80
N ALA A 273 -7.03 -0.27 19.95
CA ALA A 273 -6.97 -1.37 18.98
C ALA A 273 -8.35 -2.01 18.80
N ASN A 274 -8.66 -2.44 17.58
CA ASN A 274 -9.90 -3.15 17.29
C ASN A 274 -9.75 -4.63 17.65
N SER A 275 -10.62 -5.16 18.51
CA SER A 275 -10.56 -6.56 18.96
C SER A 275 -10.81 -7.58 17.85
N ALA A 276 -11.39 -7.17 16.72
CA ALA A 276 -11.60 -8.02 15.56
C ALA A 276 -10.35 -8.19 14.67
N HIS A 277 -9.32 -7.33 14.87
CA HIS A 277 -8.08 -7.40 14.11
C HIS A 277 -7.17 -8.51 14.58
N GLY A 278 -6.33 -8.98 13.66
CA GLY A 278 -5.24 -9.88 13.96
C GLY A 278 -4.28 -9.30 14.99
N GLU A 279 -3.62 -10.16 15.74
CA GLU A 279 -2.78 -9.76 16.87
C GLU A 279 -1.66 -8.83 16.45
N SER A 280 -0.92 -9.14 15.39
CA SER A 280 0.18 -8.26 14.97
C SER A 280 -0.31 -6.85 14.64
N THR A 281 -1.49 -6.70 14.05
CA THR A 281 -2.11 -5.38 13.83
C THR A 281 -2.53 -4.73 15.15
N ARG A 282 -3.13 -5.48 16.07
CA ARG A 282 -3.46 -4.97 17.42
C ARG A 282 -2.21 -4.53 18.17
N THR A 283 -1.16 -5.34 18.19
CA THR A 283 0.15 -5.06 18.79
C THR A 283 0.80 -3.85 18.15
N VAL A 284 0.76 -3.72 16.81
CA VAL A 284 1.24 -2.51 16.12
C VAL A 284 0.42 -1.30 16.55
N CYS A 285 -0.90 -1.39 16.57
CA CYS A 285 -1.78 -0.32 17.00
C CYS A 285 -1.50 0.09 18.45
N GLU A 286 -1.32 -0.87 19.35
CA GLU A 286 -0.96 -0.65 20.75
C GLU A 286 0.43 -0.02 20.90
N VAL A 287 1.42 -0.46 20.11
CA VAL A 287 2.77 0.12 20.11
C VAL A 287 2.76 1.55 19.57
N VAL A 288 2.04 1.81 18.48
CA VAL A 288 1.90 3.13 17.88
C VAL A 288 1.13 4.05 18.83
N ALA A 289 0.03 3.58 19.41
CA ALA A 289 -0.75 4.29 20.42
C ALA A 289 0.10 4.62 21.65
N TYR A 290 0.84 3.65 22.17
CA TYR A 290 1.75 3.85 23.30
C TYR A 290 2.83 4.89 22.97
N ARG A 291 3.50 4.80 21.81
CA ARG A 291 4.51 5.78 21.41
C ARG A 291 3.93 7.18 21.27
N HIS A 292 2.78 7.29 20.61
CA HIS A 292 2.07 8.55 20.42
C HIS A 292 1.72 9.20 21.75
N ALA A 293 1.13 8.40 22.66
CA ALA A 293 0.70 8.84 23.97
C ALA A 293 1.89 9.14 24.89
N LEU A 294 2.98 8.36 24.84
CA LEU A 294 4.22 8.59 25.59
C LEU A 294 4.90 9.90 25.20
N GLN A 295 5.01 10.18 23.90
CA GLN A 295 5.59 11.44 23.40
C GLN A 295 4.85 12.68 23.89
N ARG A 296 3.56 12.53 24.22
CA ARG A 296 2.65 13.61 24.65
C ARG A 296 2.35 13.57 26.15
N GLY A 297 2.96 12.63 26.88
CA GLY A 297 2.83 12.49 28.34
C GLY A 297 1.48 11.95 28.82
N TRP A 298 0.76 11.19 27.97
CA TRP A 298 -0.63 10.76 28.19
C TRP A 298 -0.77 9.42 28.95
N VAL A 299 0.27 8.57 29.05
CA VAL A 299 0.19 7.26 29.75
C VAL A 299 1.55 6.81 30.32
N LYS A 300 1.53 5.83 31.25
CA LYS A 300 2.71 5.31 31.98
C LYS A 300 2.97 3.79 31.94
N GLU A 301 2.07 2.93 31.45
CA GLU A 301 2.25 1.46 31.53
C GLU A 301 1.85 0.71 30.24
N ARG A 302 2.35 -0.53 30.11
CA ARG A 302 2.33 -1.37 28.89
C ARG A 302 1.65 -2.72 29.19
N VAL A 303 0.87 -3.24 28.24
CA VAL A 303 0.28 -4.59 28.27
C VAL A 303 0.60 -5.28 26.93
N GLU A 304 0.88 -6.60 26.96
CA GLU A 304 1.13 -7.46 25.80
C GLU A 304 0.05 -8.56 25.74
N GLY A 305 -0.35 -8.98 24.53
CA GLY A 305 -1.24 -10.14 24.32
C GLY A 305 -0.94 -10.86 23.00
N ARG A 306 -1.08 -12.20 23.01
CA ARG A 306 -0.81 -13.16 21.90
C ARG A 306 -2.07 -13.83 21.30
N SER A 307 -2.01 -14.33 20.06
CA SER A 307 -3.04 -15.10 19.30
C SER A 307 -2.45 -15.96 18.15
N ASP A 308 -3.14 -17.04 17.78
CA ASP A 308 -2.66 -18.15 16.91
C ASP A 308 -3.25 -18.20 15.46
N GLU A 309 -3.40 -17.10 14.72
CA GLU A 309 -4.13 -17.09 13.40
C GLU A 309 -3.27 -16.65 12.18
N GLY A 310 -3.51 -17.19 10.96
CA GLY A 310 -2.67 -16.97 9.75
C GLY A 310 -3.15 -15.97 8.68
N TYR A 311 -2.28 -15.64 7.71
CA TYR A 311 -2.48 -14.63 6.65
C TYR A 311 -2.06 -15.13 5.25
N ALA A 312 -2.82 -14.76 4.22
CA ALA A 312 -2.46 -15.05 2.83
C ALA A 312 -2.12 -13.75 2.07
N LEU A 313 -1.01 -13.76 1.34
CA LEU A 313 -0.65 -12.68 0.41
C LEU A 313 -0.95 -13.12 -1.02
N VAL A 314 -1.76 -12.36 -1.74
CA VAL A 314 -2.11 -12.59 -3.14
C VAL A 314 -1.32 -11.60 -3.98
N VAL A 315 -0.51 -12.09 -4.91
CA VAL A 315 0.32 -11.27 -5.80
C VAL A 315 -0.25 -11.36 -7.22
N ASN A 316 -0.55 -10.20 -7.78
CA ASN A 316 -1.09 -10.07 -9.15
C ASN A 316 -0.32 -9.00 -9.93
N THR A 317 -0.46 -8.97 -11.25
CA THR A 317 0.00 -7.84 -12.07
C THR A 317 -0.99 -6.68 -11.99
N ASP A 318 -2.29 -6.96 -12.09
CA ASP A 318 -3.35 -5.96 -12.22
C ASP A 318 -4.51 -6.28 -11.26
N TYR A 319 -5.17 -5.25 -10.73
CA TYR A 319 -6.34 -5.45 -9.88
C TYR A 319 -7.61 -5.58 -10.73
N ASP A 320 -8.24 -6.75 -10.70
CA ASP A 320 -9.34 -7.12 -11.59
C ASP A 320 -10.53 -7.82 -10.91
N ALA A 321 -11.50 -8.23 -11.71
CA ALA A 321 -12.71 -8.89 -11.24
C ALA A 321 -12.43 -10.20 -10.48
N SER A 322 -11.49 -11.01 -10.95
CA SER A 322 -11.14 -12.30 -10.34
C SER A 322 -10.53 -12.09 -8.96
N THR A 323 -9.69 -11.06 -8.84
CA THR A 323 -9.11 -10.63 -7.57
C THR A 323 -10.20 -10.17 -6.60
N THR A 324 -11.09 -9.28 -7.05
CA THR A 324 -12.18 -8.73 -6.24
C THR A 324 -13.12 -9.83 -5.76
N LEU A 325 -13.61 -10.65 -6.68
CA LEU A 325 -14.62 -11.69 -6.43
C LEU A 325 -14.09 -12.82 -5.57
N CYS A 326 -12.81 -13.19 -5.68
CA CYS A 326 -12.31 -14.37 -4.96
C CYS A 326 -11.58 -14.04 -3.67
N PHE A 327 -11.05 -12.82 -3.50
CA PHE A 327 -10.21 -12.48 -2.35
C PHE A 327 -10.75 -11.31 -1.53
N ASP A 328 -11.32 -10.26 -2.14
CA ASP A 328 -11.82 -9.10 -1.39
C ASP A 328 -13.24 -9.25 -0.87
N MET A 329 -14.06 -10.03 -1.55
CA MET A 329 -15.48 -10.24 -1.22
C MET A 329 -15.75 -11.46 -0.33
N LEU A 330 -14.70 -12.01 0.28
CA LEU A 330 -14.76 -13.09 1.27
C LEU A 330 -15.53 -12.66 2.53
N PRO A 331 -15.97 -13.61 3.38
CA PRO A 331 -16.49 -13.29 4.71
C PRO A 331 -15.47 -12.48 5.50
N GLN A 332 -15.95 -11.51 6.28
CA GLN A 332 -15.11 -10.49 6.95
C GLN A 332 -13.94 -11.09 7.75
N LYS A 333 -14.16 -12.24 8.42
CA LYS A 333 -13.12 -13.01 9.12
C LYS A 333 -11.88 -13.28 8.24
N TYR A 334 -12.08 -13.58 6.96
CA TYR A 334 -11.04 -13.94 6.00
C TYR A 334 -10.61 -12.75 5.14
N ALA A 335 -11.53 -11.87 4.74
CA ALA A 335 -11.22 -10.70 3.91
C ALA A 335 -10.20 -9.73 4.57
N GLN A 336 -10.14 -9.72 5.91
CA GLN A 336 -9.14 -8.98 6.68
C GLN A 336 -7.76 -9.68 6.76
N ARG A 337 -7.67 -10.97 6.38
CA ARG A 337 -6.46 -11.81 6.45
C ARG A 337 -5.89 -12.17 5.08
N VAL A 338 -6.59 -11.81 4.01
CA VAL A 338 -6.13 -11.95 2.63
C VAL A 338 -5.76 -10.57 2.12
N ARG A 339 -4.49 -10.35 1.81
CA ARG A 339 -4.01 -9.08 1.26
C ARG A 339 -3.65 -9.27 -0.22
N VAL A 340 -4.19 -8.41 -1.08
CA VAL A 340 -3.86 -8.39 -2.49
C VAL A 340 -2.86 -7.27 -2.76
N ILE A 341 -1.75 -7.58 -3.45
CA ILE A 341 -0.78 -6.59 -3.93
C ILE A 341 -0.56 -6.73 -5.45
N SER A 342 -0.34 -5.59 -6.10
CA SER A 342 0.13 -5.55 -7.50
C SER A 342 1.65 -5.40 -7.53
N THR A 343 2.32 -6.09 -8.46
CA THR A 343 3.76 -5.93 -8.69
C THR A 343 4.16 -4.55 -9.20
N SER A 344 3.21 -3.74 -9.66
CA SER A 344 3.41 -2.33 -10.06
C SER A 344 3.06 -1.32 -8.95
N GLY A 345 2.61 -1.81 -7.79
CA GLY A 345 2.21 -1.00 -6.65
C GLY A 345 3.38 -0.51 -5.80
N VAL A 346 3.04 0.16 -4.70
CA VAL A 346 4.00 0.79 -3.77
C VAL A 346 4.72 -0.24 -2.88
N PHE A 347 4.19 -1.46 -2.76
CA PHE A 347 4.65 -2.47 -1.81
C PHE A 347 5.53 -3.53 -2.48
N GLY A 348 6.62 -3.92 -1.81
CA GLY A 348 7.64 -4.82 -2.36
C GLY A 348 7.62 -6.25 -1.81
N ILE A 349 8.66 -7.00 -2.17
CA ILE A 349 8.87 -8.42 -1.84
C ILE A 349 8.91 -8.68 -0.32
N GLU A 350 9.33 -7.68 0.45
CA GLU A 350 9.41 -7.72 1.92
C GLU A 350 8.07 -8.00 2.59
N GLU A 351 6.94 -7.67 1.94
CA GLU A 351 5.60 -7.94 2.46
C GLU A 351 5.36 -9.45 2.66
N MET A 352 6.02 -10.31 1.87
CA MET A 352 5.89 -11.77 2.00
C MET A 352 6.39 -12.29 3.35
N ALA A 353 7.30 -11.59 4.05
CA ALA A 353 7.87 -12.08 5.30
C ALA A 353 6.79 -12.39 6.36
N ARG A 354 5.68 -11.64 6.35
CA ARG A 354 4.54 -11.79 7.26
C ARG A 354 3.48 -12.79 6.76
N ALA A 355 3.55 -13.24 5.52
CA ALA A 355 2.57 -14.15 4.95
C ALA A 355 2.75 -15.59 5.46
N THR A 356 1.65 -16.24 5.81
CA THR A 356 1.61 -17.71 6.03
C THR A 356 1.74 -18.45 4.71
N CYS A 357 1.11 -17.93 3.65
CA CYS A 357 1.29 -18.41 2.28
C CYS A 357 1.18 -17.28 1.25
N VAL A 358 1.71 -17.53 0.05
CA VAL A 358 1.62 -16.60 -1.08
C VAL A 358 0.86 -17.24 -2.24
N ILE A 359 -0.06 -16.52 -2.86
CA ILE A 359 -0.89 -16.97 -3.98
C ILE A 359 -0.56 -16.12 -5.21
N PHE A 360 -0.14 -16.75 -6.30
CA PHE A 360 0.12 -16.08 -7.57
C PHE A 360 -1.03 -16.29 -8.56
N ILE A 361 -1.53 -15.22 -9.16
CA ILE A 361 -2.69 -15.25 -10.07
C ILE A 361 -2.25 -15.32 -11.52
N ARG A 362 -2.70 -16.34 -12.26
CA ARG A 362 -2.53 -16.53 -13.72
C ARG A 362 -1.08 -16.57 -14.22
N ARG A 363 -0.35 -15.46 -14.25
CA ARG A 363 1.00 -15.42 -14.83
C ARG A 363 1.99 -16.11 -13.88
N LEU A 364 3.03 -16.78 -14.40
CA LEU A 364 4.07 -17.40 -13.57
C LEU A 364 5.42 -16.75 -13.83
N ARG A 365 5.79 -16.55 -15.09
CA ARG A 365 7.06 -15.92 -15.46
C ARG A 365 7.15 -14.48 -14.96
N ALA A 366 6.04 -13.75 -15.02
CA ALA A 366 5.95 -12.39 -14.49
C ALA A 366 6.30 -12.30 -12.99
N PHE A 367 6.14 -13.41 -12.25
CA PHE A 367 6.40 -13.47 -10.81
C PHE A 367 7.62 -14.30 -10.44
N GLN A 368 8.50 -14.65 -11.40
CA GLN A 368 9.64 -15.52 -11.12
C GLN A 368 10.51 -15.01 -9.95
N THR A 369 10.80 -13.71 -9.91
CA THR A 369 11.54 -13.07 -8.80
C THR A 369 10.81 -13.19 -7.46
N TRP A 370 9.49 -13.10 -7.47
CA TRP A 370 8.66 -13.23 -6.27
C TRP A 370 8.57 -14.68 -5.78
N ILE A 371 8.39 -15.63 -6.71
CA ILE A 371 8.39 -17.07 -6.43
C ILE A 371 9.74 -17.48 -5.83
N ASP A 372 10.85 -16.98 -6.39
CA ASP A 372 12.19 -17.24 -5.88
C ASP A 372 12.41 -16.63 -4.49
N ALA A 373 11.90 -15.42 -4.25
CA ALA A 373 11.96 -14.78 -2.94
C ALA A 373 11.13 -15.53 -1.88
N ALA A 374 9.92 -15.97 -2.22
CA ALA A 374 9.08 -16.79 -1.33
C ALA A 374 9.80 -18.10 -0.95
N LYS A 375 10.40 -18.79 -1.93
CA LYS A 375 11.23 -19.99 -1.70
C LYS A 375 12.45 -19.70 -0.81
N ALA A 376 13.07 -18.53 -0.96
CA ALA A 376 14.21 -18.13 -0.12
C ALA A 376 13.81 -17.94 1.35
N MET A 377 12.58 -17.48 1.57
CA MET A 377 12.00 -17.23 2.88
C MET A 377 11.27 -18.47 3.45
N ASP A 378 11.32 -19.61 2.76
CA ASP A 378 10.59 -20.83 3.10
C ASP A 378 9.08 -20.61 3.27
N ILE A 379 8.50 -19.78 2.39
CA ILE A 379 7.07 -19.48 2.39
C ILE A 379 6.38 -20.37 1.34
N PRO A 380 5.33 -21.11 1.70
CA PRO A 380 4.59 -21.94 0.75
C PRO A 380 3.89 -21.08 -0.30
N VAL A 381 4.08 -21.43 -1.57
CA VAL A 381 3.48 -20.74 -2.71
C VAL A 381 2.35 -21.57 -3.32
N TYR A 382 1.28 -20.89 -3.72
CA TYR A 382 0.12 -21.47 -4.38
C TYR A 382 -0.16 -20.74 -5.68
N TYR A 383 -0.80 -21.44 -6.61
CA TYR A 383 -1.16 -20.90 -7.93
C TYR A 383 -2.67 -20.77 -8.03
N TYR A 384 -3.17 -19.70 -8.61
CA TYR A 384 -4.60 -19.47 -8.80
C TYR A 384 -4.92 -19.29 -10.29
N LEU A 385 -5.97 -19.98 -10.75
CA LEU A 385 -6.45 -19.89 -12.13
C LEU A 385 -7.98 -19.91 -12.20
N ASP A 386 -8.54 -19.00 -13.01
CA ASP A 386 -9.97 -18.77 -13.11
C ASP A 386 -10.60 -19.10 -14.47
N ASP A 387 -9.78 -19.29 -15.51
CA ASP A 387 -10.15 -19.75 -16.85
C ASP A 387 -9.30 -20.97 -17.24
N ASN A 388 -9.72 -21.73 -18.26
CA ASN A 388 -8.93 -22.87 -18.74
C ASN A 388 -7.81 -22.41 -19.68
N PHE A 389 -6.82 -21.70 -19.14
CA PHE A 389 -5.63 -21.24 -19.88
C PHE A 389 -4.92 -22.36 -20.65
N PRO A 390 -4.81 -23.61 -20.15
CA PRO A 390 -4.30 -24.73 -20.93
C PRO A 390 -5.08 -24.99 -22.21
N LEU A 391 -6.41 -25.11 -22.13
CA LEU A 391 -7.26 -25.32 -23.29
C LEU A 391 -7.18 -24.15 -24.26
N LEU A 392 -7.26 -22.92 -23.74
CA LEU A 392 -7.22 -21.74 -24.59
C LEU A 392 -5.86 -21.59 -25.30
N THR A 393 -4.77 -22.03 -24.67
CA THR A 393 -3.43 -22.08 -25.30
C THR A 393 -3.36 -23.19 -26.35
N GLU A 394 -3.90 -24.37 -26.07
CA GLU A 394 -3.99 -25.50 -27.03
C GLU A 394 -4.77 -25.10 -28.30
N ARG A 395 -5.77 -24.22 -28.16
CA ARG A 395 -6.58 -23.69 -29.28
C ARG A 395 -6.03 -22.41 -29.92
N ASN A 396 -4.95 -21.84 -29.37
CA ASN A 396 -4.38 -20.56 -29.80
C ASN A 396 -5.36 -19.37 -29.65
N ASP A 397 -6.29 -19.46 -28.70
CA ASP A 397 -7.27 -18.41 -28.38
C ASP A 397 -6.66 -17.32 -27.46
N ILE A 398 -5.58 -17.66 -26.72
CA ILE A 398 -4.77 -16.69 -25.97
C ILE A 398 -3.31 -16.89 -26.33
N ARG A 399 -2.60 -15.77 -26.42
CA ARG A 399 -1.14 -15.75 -26.48
C ARG A 399 -0.60 -14.66 -25.58
N ILE A 400 -0.07 -15.04 -24.42
CA ILE A 400 0.61 -14.11 -23.52
C ILE A 400 2.12 -14.23 -23.79
N PRO A 401 2.79 -13.15 -24.22
CA PRO A 401 4.22 -13.18 -24.51
C PRO A 401 5.04 -13.74 -23.33
N GLY A 402 5.78 -14.81 -23.60
CA GLY A 402 6.72 -15.40 -22.64
C GLY A 402 6.11 -16.39 -21.63
N GLU A 403 4.80 -16.61 -21.65
CA GLU A 403 4.12 -17.63 -20.84
C GLU A 403 3.77 -18.87 -21.68
N ASP A 404 3.83 -20.05 -21.07
CA ASP A 404 3.37 -21.31 -21.66
C ASP A 404 2.43 -21.99 -20.67
N PHE A 405 1.13 -21.96 -20.97
CA PHE A 405 0.10 -22.58 -20.14
C PHE A 405 -0.24 -24.01 -20.56
N SER A 406 0.52 -24.61 -21.48
CA SER A 406 0.28 -26.00 -21.87
C SER A 406 0.30 -26.91 -20.64
N SER A 407 -0.52 -27.98 -20.69
CA SER A 407 -0.59 -28.95 -19.59
C SER A 407 0.79 -29.52 -19.21
N ARG A 408 1.74 -29.57 -20.16
CA ARG A 408 3.12 -29.99 -19.91
C ARG A 408 3.92 -28.93 -19.16
N ALA A 409 3.88 -27.67 -19.60
CA ALA A 409 4.62 -26.58 -18.97
C ALA A 409 4.11 -26.33 -17.54
N LEU A 410 2.79 -26.28 -17.34
CA LEU A 410 2.21 -26.11 -16.00
C LEU A 410 2.59 -27.23 -15.04
N ARG A 411 2.57 -28.50 -15.48
CA ARG A 411 3.05 -29.62 -14.64
C ARG A 411 4.48 -29.44 -14.15
N SER A 412 5.35 -28.90 -15.00
CA SER A 412 6.73 -28.63 -14.65
C SER A 412 6.85 -27.48 -13.66
N SER A 413 6.23 -26.33 -13.98
CA SER A 413 6.33 -25.10 -13.18
C SER A 413 5.66 -25.23 -11.81
N LEU A 414 4.52 -25.92 -11.74
CA LEU A 414 3.71 -26.06 -10.54
C LEU A 414 4.21 -27.16 -9.61
N ARG A 415 5.20 -27.98 -9.99
CA ARG A 415 5.76 -29.04 -9.12
C ARG A 415 6.25 -28.50 -7.77
N SER A 416 6.75 -27.27 -7.75
CA SER A 416 7.25 -26.61 -6.52
C SER A 416 6.19 -25.85 -5.73
N PHE A 417 4.93 -25.90 -6.16
CA PHE A 417 3.83 -25.20 -5.51
C PHE A 417 3.14 -26.12 -4.50
N ALA A 418 2.69 -25.55 -3.39
CA ALA A 418 1.98 -26.29 -2.35
C ALA A 418 0.56 -26.69 -2.76
N GLY A 419 -0.03 -26.02 -3.76
CA GLY A 419 -1.37 -26.32 -4.28
C GLY A 419 -1.82 -25.36 -5.39
N VAL A 420 -2.92 -25.71 -6.02
CA VAL A 420 -3.53 -24.93 -7.12
C VAL A 420 -4.99 -24.63 -6.80
N PHE A 421 -5.35 -23.35 -6.74
CA PHE A 421 -6.70 -22.84 -6.60
C PHE A 421 -7.39 -22.74 -7.96
N LEU A 422 -8.61 -23.26 -8.05
CA LEU A 422 -9.41 -23.31 -9.28
C LEU A 422 -10.85 -22.86 -9.00
N THR A 423 -11.39 -22.02 -9.88
CA THR A 423 -12.67 -21.32 -9.64
C THR A 423 -13.94 -22.12 -9.93
N SER A 424 -13.82 -23.23 -10.67
CA SER A 424 -14.94 -24.11 -11.04
C SER A 424 -14.60 -25.58 -10.80
N GLN A 425 -15.61 -26.41 -10.56
CA GLN A 425 -15.40 -27.84 -10.35
C GLN A 425 -14.95 -28.52 -11.64
N GLU A 426 -15.38 -28.00 -12.78
CA GLU A 426 -14.98 -28.42 -14.12
C GLU A 426 -13.50 -28.16 -14.35
N LEU A 427 -12.95 -27.04 -13.86
CA LEU A 427 -11.51 -26.78 -13.88
C LEU A 427 -10.76 -27.76 -12.97
N VAL A 428 -11.25 -28.00 -11.75
CA VAL A 428 -10.66 -29.00 -10.84
C VAL A 428 -10.60 -30.37 -11.52
N LYS A 429 -11.69 -30.79 -12.15
CA LYS A 429 -11.75 -32.04 -12.91
C LYS A 429 -10.76 -32.05 -14.07
N TYR A 430 -10.70 -30.98 -14.86
CA TYR A 430 -9.77 -30.87 -15.99
C TYR A 430 -8.31 -31.03 -15.55
N PHE A 431 -7.93 -30.35 -14.46
CA PHE A 431 -6.59 -30.44 -13.90
C PHE A 431 -6.28 -31.84 -13.35
N SER A 432 -7.25 -32.45 -12.68
CA SER A 432 -7.14 -33.81 -12.15
C SER A 432 -6.97 -34.85 -13.26
N ASP A 433 -7.84 -34.84 -14.28
CA ASP A 433 -7.83 -35.81 -15.39
C ASP A 433 -6.52 -35.76 -16.19
N ARG A 434 -5.88 -34.58 -16.27
CA ARG A 434 -4.61 -34.36 -16.96
C ARG A 434 -3.38 -34.45 -16.05
N LEU A 435 -3.60 -34.78 -14.77
CA LEU A 435 -2.57 -34.90 -13.74
C LEU A 435 -1.68 -33.65 -13.64
N ILE A 436 -2.30 -32.46 -13.70
CA ILE A 436 -1.56 -31.19 -13.74
C ILE A 436 -0.91 -30.89 -12.38
N HIS A 437 -1.60 -31.17 -11.29
CA HIS A 437 -1.09 -31.03 -9.93
C HIS A 437 -1.84 -31.97 -8.98
N GLU A 438 -1.18 -32.44 -7.91
CA GLU A 438 -1.75 -33.40 -6.96
C GLU A 438 -2.68 -32.75 -5.91
N ASN A 439 -2.38 -31.51 -5.51
CA ASN A 439 -3.19 -30.74 -4.57
C ASN A 439 -3.99 -29.67 -5.31
N LEU A 440 -5.27 -29.94 -5.56
CA LEU A 440 -6.21 -29.05 -6.27
C LEU A 440 -7.29 -28.57 -5.29
N LEU A 441 -7.48 -27.25 -5.22
CA LEU A 441 -8.35 -26.58 -4.27
C LEU A 441 -9.46 -25.86 -5.01
N TYR A 442 -10.71 -26.21 -4.73
CA TYR A 442 -11.87 -25.49 -5.26
C TYR A 442 -12.07 -24.18 -4.49
N PHE A 443 -11.99 -23.06 -5.21
CA PHE A 443 -12.00 -21.71 -4.63
C PHE A 443 -12.80 -20.74 -5.51
N PRO A 444 -14.14 -20.77 -5.42
CA PRO A 444 -15.02 -20.01 -6.29
C PRO A 444 -15.09 -18.53 -5.89
N PRO A 445 -15.71 -17.68 -6.73
CA PRO A 445 -16.16 -16.34 -6.34
C PRO A 445 -17.00 -16.34 -5.06
N ALA A 446 -16.86 -15.29 -4.26
CA ALA A 446 -17.62 -15.03 -3.05
C ALA A 446 -18.17 -13.59 -3.05
N CYS A 447 -19.27 -13.36 -2.36
CA CYS A 447 -19.83 -12.05 -2.08
C CYS A 447 -20.77 -12.13 -0.87
N VAL A 448 -20.23 -11.78 0.30
CA VAL A 448 -21.01 -11.79 1.56
C VAL A 448 -21.89 -10.56 1.71
N ASN A 449 -21.39 -9.38 1.33
CA ASN A 449 -22.11 -8.10 1.48
C ASN A 449 -22.91 -7.74 0.22
N GLN A 450 -23.91 -8.57 -0.12
CA GLN A 450 -24.68 -8.40 -1.36
C GLN A 450 -25.62 -7.17 -1.32
N SER A 451 -26.08 -6.76 -0.13
CA SER A 451 -27.09 -5.71 0.03
C SER A 451 -26.54 -4.28 0.02
N THR A 452 -25.24 -4.09 0.23
CA THR A 452 -24.63 -2.75 0.38
C THR A 452 -23.59 -2.44 -0.69
N LEU A 453 -23.31 -3.40 -1.59
CA LEU A 453 -22.26 -3.25 -2.59
C LEU A 453 -22.65 -2.22 -3.66
N VAL A 454 -23.91 -2.25 -4.09
CA VAL A 454 -24.50 -1.26 -4.99
C VAL A 454 -24.99 -0.12 -4.10
N GLY A 455 -24.33 1.03 -4.18
CA GLY A 455 -24.65 2.18 -3.33
C GLY A 455 -26.12 2.63 -3.43
N SER A 456 -26.56 3.45 -2.47
CA SER A 456 -27.95 3.94 -2.40
C SER A 456 -28.31 4.98 -3.47
N HIS A 457 -27.32 5.54 -4.17
CA HIS A 457 -27.55 6.54 -5.21
C HIS A 457 -28.02 5.87 -6.50
N LYS A 458 -29.28 6.09 -6.82
CA LYS A 458 -29.86 5.82 -8.14
C LYS A 458 -30.03 7.15 -8.86
N GLN A 459 -29.71 7.16 -10.15
CA GLN A 459 -30.20 8.19 -11.04
C GLN A 459 -31.67 7.86 -11.28
N ASP A 460 -32.57 8.83 -11.12
CA ASP A 460 -33.98 8.59 -11.37
C ASP A 460 -34.13 8.18 -12.85
N PRO A 461 -34.62 6.97 -13.15
CA PRO A 461 -34.94 6.61 -14.52
C PRO A 461 -36.00 7.56 -15.05
N ARG A 462 -36.02 7.79 -16.36
CA ARG A 462 -37.20 8.45 -16.96
C ARG A 462 -38.39 7.52 -16.73
N ASP A 463 -39.52 8.09 -16.31
CA ASP A 463 -40.75 7.32 -16.11
C ASP A 463 -41.04 6.45 -17.36
N GLU A 464 -41.37 5.17 -17.14
CA GLU A 464 -41.79 4.17 -18.14
C GLU A 464 -40.70 3.47 -19.00
N GLU A 465 -39.40 3.78 -18.85
CA GLU A 465 -38.32 3.06 -19.57
C GLU A 465 -37.97 1.69 -18.95
N ILE A 466 -37.75 0.66 -19.79
CA ILE A 466 -37.16 -0.62 -19.39
C ILE A 466 -35.64 -0.54 -19.53
N VAL A 467 -34.92 -0.75 -18.42
CA VAL A 467 -33.46 -0.64 -18.41
C VAL A 467 -32.82 -2.02 -18.55
N VAL A 468 -32.01 -2.18 -19.61
CA VAL A 468 -31.31 -3.44 -19.93
C VAL A 468 -29.81 -3.21 -19.89
N ALA A 469 -29.12 -3.91 -19.00
CA ALA A 469 -27.66 -3.85 -18.87
C ALA A 469 -26.98 -5.07 -19.51
N PHE A 470 -25.88 -4.85 -20.23
CA PHE A 470 -24.96 -5.93 -20.64
C PHE A 470 -23.67 -5.86 -19.82
N ALA A 471 -23.37 -6.93 -19.07
CA ALA A 471 -22.13 -7.06 -18.31
C ALA A 471 -21.43 -8.38 -18.67
N GLY A 472 -20.57 -8.35 -19.68
CA GLY A 472 -19.85 -9.53 -20.17
C GLY A 472 -18.52 -9.18 -20.85
N GLY A 473 -17.61 -10.16 -20.92
CA GLY A 473 -16.29 -9.97 -21.55
C GLY A 473 -16.34 -9.94 -23.08
N SER A 474 -15.29 -9.43 -23.72
CA SER A 474 -15.18 -9.17 -25.17
C SER A 474 -15.57 -10.33 -26.10
N HIS A 475 -15.26 -11.58 -25.73
CA HIS A 475 -15.69 -12.79 -26.46
C HIS A 475 -17.21 -12.92 -26.69
N ARG A 476 -18.04 -12.11 -26.03
CA ARG A 476 -19.50 -12.09 -26.18
C ARG A 476 -20.02 -10.94 -27.04
N HIS A 477 -19.17 -10.00 -27.44
CA HIS A 477 -19.58 -8.83 -28.23
C HIS A 477 -20.20 -9.23 -29.56
N LYS A 478 -19.66 -10.25 -30.24
CA LYS A 478 -20.24 -10.76 -31.48
C LYS A 478 -21.70 -11.19 -31.28
N GLY A 479 -21.98 -12.01 -30.26
CA GLY A 479 -23.35 -12.43 -29.95
C GLY A 479 -24.25 -11.29 -29.49
N LEU A 480 -23.68 -10.28 -28.81
CA LEU A 480 -24.40 -9.10 -28.37
C LEU A 480 -24.92 -8.30 -29.56
N TRP A 481 -24.02 -7.95 -30.48
CA TRP A 481 -24.34 -7.09 -31.63
C TRP A 481 -25.04 -7.84 -32.77
N ASP A 482 -24.76 -9.13 -32.97
CA ASP A 482 -25.39 -9.92 -34.04
C ASP A 482 -26.80 -10.42 -33.68
N ALA A 483 -27.13 -10.56 -32.40
CA ALA A 483 -28.40 -11.19 -31.96
C ALA A 483 -29.19 -10.41 -30.92
N VAL A 484 -28.55 -9.97 -29.82
CA VAL A 484 -29.24 -9.38 -28.67
C VAL A 484 -29.71 -7.96 -28.95
N VAL A 485 -28.81 -7.08 -29.40
CA VAL A 485 -29.11 -5.66 -29.65
C VAL A 485 -30.14 -5.49 -30.78
N PRO A 486 -30.04 -6.19 -31.93
CA PRO A 486 -31.07 -6.13 -32.96
C PRO A 486 -32.46 -6.56 -32.45
N ALA A 487 -32.51 -7.53 -31.53
CA ALA A 487 -33.77 -7.93 -30.90
C ALA A 487 -34.35 -6.84 -30.00
N LEU A 488 -33.53 -6.18 -29.16
CA LEU A 488 -33.95 -5.05 -28.34
C LEU A 488 -34.44 -3.88 -29.20
N GLN A 489 -33.70 -3.52 -30.24
CA GLN A 489 -34.10 -2.47 -31.17
C GLN A 489 -35.44 -2.78 -31.86
N LYS A 490 -35.69 -4.04 -32.20
CA LYS A 490 -36.96 -4.46 -32.77
C LYS A 490 -38.12 -4.28 -31.78
N VAL A 491 -37.93 -4.62 -30.50
CA VAL A 491 -38.93 -4.38 -29.45
C VAL A 491 -39.16 -2.88 -29.23
N ALA A 492 -38.10 -2.07 -29.26
CA ALA A 492 -38.21 -0.61 -29.14
C ALA A 492 -39.04 0.04 -30.27
N ARG A 493 -38.88 -0.43 -31.51
CA ARG A 493 -39.68 0.03 -32.67
C ARG A 493 -41.17 -0.32 -32.55
N GLU A 494 -41.54 -1.26 -31.68
CA GLU A 494 -42.94 -1.61 -31.40
C GLU A 494 -43.56 -0.72 -30.30
N GLY A 495 -42.83 0.30 -29.81
CA GLY A 495 -43.33 1.31 -28.87
C GLY A 495 -42.91 1.10 -27.42
N VAL A 496 -42.00 0.16 -27.13
CA VAL A 496 -41.48 -0.07 -25.77
C VAL A 496 -40.23 0.80 -25.55
N PRO A 497 -40.23 1.78 -24.63
CA PRO A 497 -39.04 2.57 -24.35
C PRO A 497 -37.97 1.71 -23.67
N ILE A 498 -36.79 1.59 -24.28
CA ILE A 498 -35.67 0.78 -23.77
C ILE A 498 -34.44 1.66 -23.56
N HIS A 499 -33.84 1.54 -22.39
CA HIS A 499 -32.53 2.10 -22.07
C HIS A 499 -31.49 0.98 -21.98
N PHE A 500 -30.63 0.90 -22.99
CA PHE A 500 -29.55 -0.07 -23.03
C PHE A 500 -28.26 0.51 -22.44
N VAL A 501 -27.72 -0.14 -21.41
CA VAL A 501 -26.50 0.28 -20.69
C VAL A 501 -25.41 -0.77 -20.89
N THR A 502 -24.24 -0.35 -21.40
CA THR A 502 -23.10 -1.25 -21.67
C THR A 502 -21.77 -0.51 -21.49
N THR A 503 -20.64 -1.21 -21.44
CA THR A 503 -19.31 -0.58 -21.45
C THR A 503 -18.89 -0.11 -22.85
N GLU A 504 -18.06 0.93 -22.89
CA GLU A 504 -17.28 1.31 -24.08
C GLU A 504 -16.47 0.11 -24.60
N THR A 505 -16.46 -0.12 -25.92
CA THR A 505 -15.75 -1.24 -26.54
C THR A 505 -14.59 -0.73 -27.39
N ASP A 506 -13.44 -1.43 -27.32
CA ASP A 506 -12.34 -1.28 -28.28
C ASP A 506 -12.80 -1.85 -29.64
N GLY A 507 -13.42 -1.00 -30.45
CA GLY A 507 -13.89 -1.33 -31.80
C GLY A 507 -15.38 -1.06 -31.97
N ASP A 508 -15.67 -0.13 -32.88
CA ASP A 508 -16.93 0.11 -33.59
C ASP A 508 -18.21 -0.09 -32.76
N VAL A 509 -18.47 0.86 -31.85
CA VAL A 509 -19.88 1.25 -31.67
C VAL A 509 -20.29 1.83 -33.02
N VAL A 510 -21.05 1.05 -33.79
CA VAL A 510 -21.51 1.46 -35.12
C VAL A 510 -22.23 2.80 -34.95
N GLU A 511 -21.91 3.80 -35.78
CA GLU A 511 -22.66 5.08 -35.79
C GLU A 511 -24.17 4.85 -36.01
N ASP A 512 -24.57 3.71 -36.59
CA ASP A 512 -25.97 3.26 -36.74
C ASP A 512 -26.64 2.79 -35.42
N THR A 513 -25.91 2.73 -34.30
CA THR A 513 -26.45 2.38 -32.98
C THR A 513 -26.88 3.59 -32.16
N VAL A 514 -26.77 4.80 -32.72
CA VAL A 514 -27.27 6.03 -32.11
C VAL A 514 -28.77 5.90 -31.88
N GLY A 515 -29.18 6.15 -30.64
CA GLY A 515 -30.54 5.92 -30.20
C GLY A 515 -31.59 6.58 -31.09
N HIS A 516 -32.69 5.86 -31.33
CA HIS A 516 -33.92 6.44 -31.90
C HIS A 516 -34.93 6.64 -30.78
N GLU A 517 -36.09 7.23 -31.07
CA GLU A 517 -37.06 7.75 -30.09
C GLU A 517 -37.33 6.82 -28.88
N ASN A 518 -37.35 5.48 -29.08
CA ASN A 518 -37.61 4.49 -28.03
C ASN A 518 -36.41 3.61 -27.64
N PHE A 519 -35.19 3.87 -28.14
CA PHE A 519 -34.01 3.07 -27.81
C PHE A 519 -32.83 3.98 -27.47
N ARG A 520 -32.57 4.16 -26.18
CA ARG A 520 -31.45 4.96 -25.67
C ARG A 520 -30.26 4.05 -25.35
N VAL A 521 -29.04 4.50 -25.65
CA VAL A 521 -27.81 3.79 -25.30
C VAL A 521 -26.96 4.65 -24.38
N THR A 522 -26.46 4.06 -23.29
CA THR A 522 -25.45 4.67 -22.42
C THR A 522 -24.22 3.80 -22.37
N LEU A 523 -23.08 4.41 -22.72
CA LEU A 523 -21.76 3.79 -22.65
C LEU A 523 -21.10 4.16 -21.33
N LEU A 524 -20.72 3.14 -20.57
CA LEU A 524 -19.97 3.28 -19.34
C LEU A 524 -18.48 3.11 -19.62
N PRO A 525 -17.59 3.90 -18.99
CA PRO A 525 -16.16 3.65 -19.07
C PRO A 525 -15.84 2.25 -18.56
N PHE A 526 -14.95 1.53 -19.25
CA PHE A 526 -14.48 0.22 -18.81
C PHE A 526 -13.80 0.32 -17.43
N ASP A 527 -14.16 -0.57 -16.51
CA ASP A 527 -13.48 -0.70 -15.22
C ASP A 527 -13.08 -2.16 -14.97
N PRO A 528 -11.78 -2.46 -14.76
CA PRO A 528 -11.36 -3.81 -14.38
C PRO A 528 -11.82 -4.19 -12.97
N GLY A 529 -12.08 -3.22 -12.08
CA GLY A 529 -12.56 -3.46 -10.73
C GLY A 529 -14.05 -3.81 -10.69
N TYR A 530 -14.38 -5.08 -10.42
CA TYR A 530 -15.76 -5.58 -10.46
C TYR A 530 -16.74 -4.78 -9.59
N ALA A 531 -16.38 -4.49 -8.34
CA ALA A 531 -17.26 -3.71 -7.44
C ALA A 531 -17.61 -2.33 -8.01
N PHE A 532 -16.64 -1.66 -8.64
CA PHE A 532 -16.83 -0.34 -9.24
C PHE A 532 -17.67 -0.41 -10.51
N ALA A 533 -17.41 -1.40 -11.37
CA ALA A 533 -18.22 -1.64 -12.56
C ALA A 533 -19.70 -1.86 -12.19
N ILE A 534 -19.98 -2.73 -11.21
CA ILE A 534 -21.34 -3.02 -10.76
C ILE A 534 -22.01 -1.78 -10.16
N ARG A 535 -21.29 -0.94 -9.39
CA ARG A 535 -21.84 0.32 -8.89
C ARG A 535 -22.22 1.29 -10.02
N ARG A 536 -21.43 1.36 -11.10
CA ARG A 536 -21.78 2.17 -12.28
C ARG A 536 -23.07 1.68 -12.94
N TYR A 537 -23.23 0.36 -13.12
CA TYR A 537 -24.49 -0.21 -13.60
C TYR A 537 -25.65 0.09 -12.65
N GLY A 538 -25.43 -0.03 -11.35
CA GLY A 538 -26.47 0.16 -10.32
C GLY A 538 -27.08 1.56 -10.28
N ARG A 539 -26.37 2.59 -10.76
CA ARG A 539 -26.90 3.96 -10.88
C ARG A 539 -28.11 4.03 -11.81
N TYR A 540 -28.17 3.16 -12.82
CA TYR A 540 -29.26 3.13 -13.78
C TYR A 540 -30.40 2.21 -13.37
N GLY A 541 -30.25 1.47 -12.26
CA GLY A 541 -31.28 0.55 -11.74
C GLY A 541 -31.81 -0.44 -12.78
N PRO A 542 -30.96 -1.27 -13.43
CA PRO A 542 -31.39 -2.12 -14.52
C PRO A 542 -32.45 -3.14 -14.11
N ASP A 543 -33.49 -3.31 -14.94
CA ASP A 543 -34.51 -4.35 -14.78
C ASP A 543 -33.96 -5.73 -15.19
N PHE A 544 -33.11 -5.73 -16.23
CA PHE A 544 -32.55 -6.94 -16.83
C PHE A 544 -31.03 -6.83 -16.96
N VAL A 545 -30.32 -7.90 -16.62
CA VAL A 545 -28.91 -8.10 -16.95
C VAL A 545 -28.81 -9.20 -17.99
N VAL A 546 -28.37 -8.84 -19.19
CA VAL A 546 -28.25 -9.76 -20.32
C VAL A 546 -26.81 -10.24 -20.45
N HIS A 547 -26.67 -11.54 -20.69
CA HIS A 547 -25.42 -12.14 -21.09
C HIS A 547 -25.53 -12.68 -22.52
N ALA A 548 -24.80 -12.10 -23.46
CA ALA A 548 -24.87 -12.50 -24.86
C ALA A 548 -24.25 -13.89 -25.11
N PRO A 549 -24.69 -14.63 -26.16
CA PRO A 549 -24.12 -15.94 -26.48
C PRO A 549 -22.66 -15.83 -26.92
N SER A 550 -21.88 -16.87 -26.63
CA SER A 550 -20.55 -17.06 -27.19
C SER A 550 -20.34 -18.53 -27.51
N ASP A 551 -19.63 -18.82 -28.59
CA ASP A 551 -19.28 -20.18 -29.02
C ASP A 551 -17.81 -20.45 -28.74
N THR A 552 -17.48 -20.71 -27.47
CA THR A 552 -16.13 -21.10 -27.05
C THR A 552 -16.22 -22.29 -26.11
N GLU A 553 -15.36 -23.29 -26.32
CA GLU A 553 -15.26 -24.48 -25.47
C GLU A 553 -14.87 -24.10 -24.02
N ASN A 554 -14.18 -22.96 -23.83
CA ASN A 554 -13.82 -22.48 -22.51
C ASN A 554 -15.05 -22.11 -21.65
N ASN A 555 -16.22 -21.87 -22.24
CA ASN A 555 -17.43 -21.52 -21.51
C ASN A 555 -17.80 -22.53 -20.42
N ARG A 556 -17.54 -23.83 -20.65
CA ARG A 556 -17.80 -24.89 -19.67
C ARG A 556 -17.05 -24.70 -18.35
N TYR A 557 -15.91 -24.04 -18.38
CA TYR A 557 -15.04 -23.83 -17.22
C TYR A 557 -15.35 -22.53 -16.48
N LYS A 558 -16.19 -21.66 -17.06
CA LYS A 558 -16.51 -20.35 -16.48
C LYS A 558 -17.45 -20.46 -15.29
N THR A 559 -17.31 -19.50 -14.39
CA THR A 559 -18.21 -19.37 -13.25
C THR A 559 -19.55 -18.74 -13.65
N LYS A 560 -20.57 -18.95 -12.83
CA LYS A 560 -21.93 -18.42 -13.03
C LYS A 560 -22.10 -17.02 -12.41
N ASN A 561 -21.03 -16.21 -12.38
CA ASN A 561 -20.96 -14.91 -11.69
C ASN A 561 -21.94 -13.84 -12.23
N VAL A 562 -22.45 -13.98 -13.45
CA VAL A 562 -23.51 -13.10 -13.96
C VAL A 562 -24.81 -13.18 -13.14
N LEU A 563 -25.10 -14.33 -12.52
CA LEU A 563 -26.21 -14.45 -11.57
C LEU A 563 -26.00 -13.56 -10.35
N LEU A 564 -24.77 -13.52 -9.83
CA LEU A 564 -24.37 -12.60 -8.77
C LEU A 564 -24.50 -11.14 -9.23
N THR A 565 -24.02 -10.80 -10.42
CA THR A 565 -24.19 -9.45 -11.01
C THR A 565 -25.66 -9.03 -11.04
N ALA A 566 -26.55 -9.90 -11.54
CA ALA A 566 -27.98 -9.61 -11.61
C ALA A 566 -28.60 -9.45 -10.21
N ASN A 567 -28.25 -10.32 -9.26
CA ASN A 567 -28.73 -10.22 -7.88
C ASN A 567 -28.25 -8.93 -7.18
N LEU A 568 -26.99 -8.54 -7.36
CA LEU A 568 -26.44 -7.28 -6.82
C LEU A 568 -27.17 -6.05 -7.36
N LEU A 569 -27.56 -6.08 -8.64
CA LEU A 569 -28.29 -5.02 -9.31
C LEU A 569 -29.82 -5.09 -9.09
N ASN A 570 -30.31 -6.12 -8.39
CA ASN A 570 -31.73 -6.44 -8.25
C ASN A 570 -32.47 -6.59 -9.60
N ALA A 571 -31.78 -7.19 -10.58
CA ALA A 571 -32.23 -7.38 -11.95
C ALA A 571 -32.50 -8.86 -12.27
N VAL A 572 -33.31 -9.12 -13.29
CA VAL A 572 -33.48 -10.47 -13.85
C VAL A 572 -32.29 -10.81 -14.75
N ALA A 573 -31.64 -11.96 -14.48
CA ALA A 573 -30.61 -12.49 -15.37
C ALA A 573 -31.26 -13.11 -16.62
N VAL A 574 -30.84 -12.67 -17.81
CA VAL A 574 -31.27 -13.23 -19.10
C VAL A 574 -30.06 -13.86 -19.79
N LEU A 575 -30.04 -15.19 -19.87
CA LEU A 575 -28.86 -15.98 -20.18
C LEU A 575 -29.08 -16.87 -21.42
N PRO A 576 -28.03 -17.18 -22.19
CA PRO A 576 -28.13 -18.04 -23.36
C PRO A 576 -28.14 -19.52 -22.94
N ASP A 577 -28.81 -20.38 -23.70
CA ASP A 577 -28.79 -21.85 -23.54
C ASP A 577 -27.45 -22.49 -23.99
N THR A 578 -26.35 -21.97 -23.48
CA THR A 578 -24.98 -22.45 -23.69
C THR A 578 -24.33 -22.75 -22.34
N ASP A 579 -23.23 -23.49 -22.35
CA ASP A 579 -22.44 -23.67 -21.14
C ASP A 579 -22.00 -22.30 -20.56
N PRO A 580 -21.88 -22.15 -19.24
CA PRO A 580 -22.21 -23.12 -18.18
C PRO A 580 -23.69 -23.07 -17.75
N TYR A 581 -24.57 -22.38 -18.48
CA TYR A 581 -25.94 -22.07 -18.05
C TYR A 581 -26.98 -23.14 -18.39
N ARG A 582 -26.66 -24.09 -19.28
CA ARG A 582 -27.56 -25.21 -19.61
C ARG A 582 -28.04 -25.99 -18.39
N GLU A 583 -27.16 -26.16 -17.41
CA GLU A 583 -27.42 -26.95 -16.19
C GLU A 583 -28.43 -26.30 -15.25
N ILE A 584 -28.70 -24.99 -15.40
CA ILE A 584 -29.57 -24.23 -14.50
C ILE A 584 -30.88 -23.80 -15.19
N ALA A 585 -31.18 -24.34 -16.37
CA ALA A 585 -32.31 -23.89 -17.17
C ALA A 585 -33.67 -24.09 -16.49
N ASP A 586 -33.80 -25.11 -15.64
CA ASP A 586 -35.05 -25.42 -14.93
C ASP A 586 -35.06 -24.86 -13.49
N ALA A 587 -34.00 -24.18 -13.05
CA ALA A 587 -33.82 -23.80 -11.65
C ALA A 587 -34.64 -22.56 -11.22
N GLN A 588 -35.39 -21.91 -12.12
CA GLN A 588 -36.16 -20.69 -11.85
C GLN A 588 -35.33 -19.56 -11.21
N ILE A 589 -34.06 -19.42 -11.62
CA ILE A 589 -33.13 -18.39 -11.12
C ILE A 589 -32.69 -17.39 -12.19
N ALA A 590 -33.02 -17.66 -13.45
CA ALA A 590 -32.72 -16.81 -14.60
C ALA A 590 -33.67 -17.18 -15.74
N PHE A 591 -33.82 -16.28 -16.71
CA PHE A 591 -34.50 -16.59 -17.96
C PHE A 591 -33.51 -17.14 -18.98
N ILE A 592 -33.72 -18.36 -19.49
CA ILE A 592 -32.85 -18.98 -20.48
C ILE A 592 -33.41 -18.83 -21.90
N VAL A 593 -32.61 -18.25 -22.80
CA VAL A 593 -32.93 -18.08 -24.22
C VAL A 593 -32.44 -19.29 -25.02
N LYS A 594 -33.39 -20.07 -25.56
CA LYS A 594 -33.14 -21.20 -26.46
C LYS A 594 -32.70 -20.72 -27.84
N ASP A 595 -31.90 -21.53 -28.53
CA ASP A 595 -31.21 -21.19 -29.80
C ASP A 595 -30.61 -19.77 -29.81
N PRO A 596 -29.73 -19.44 -28.85
CA PRO A 596 -29.42 -18.06 -28.50
C PRO A 596 -28.63 -17.30 -29.58
N PHE A 597 -28.16 -17.94 -30.64
CA PHE A 597 -27.53 -17.25 -31.77
C PHE A 597 -28.55 -16.64 -32.75
N LEU A 598 -29.86 -16.92 -32.58
CA LEU A 598 -30.91 -16.37 -33.43
C LEU A 598 -31.51 -15.10 -32.80
N THR A 599 -31.48 -13.99 -33.54
CA THR A 599 -32.13 -12.73 -33.15
C THR A 599 -33.62 -12.91 -32.81
N SER A 600 -34.33 -13.76 -33.56
CA SER A 600 -35.76 -14.01 -33.35
C SER A 600 -36.08 -14.56 -31.96
N ARG A 601 -35.19 -15.37 -31.38
CA ARG A 601 -35.37 -15.98 -30.06
C ARG A 601 -35.18 -14.98 -28.93
N TRP A 602 -34.19 -14.10 -29.06
CA TRP A 602 -34.04 -12.97 -28.13
C TRP A 602 -35.23 -12.04 -28.19
N TYR A 603 -35.76 -11.76 -29.39
CA TYR A 603 -36.97 -10.95 -29.55
C TYR A 603 -38.19 -11.59 -28.85
N GLU A 604 -38.42 -12.89 -29.04
CA GLU A 604 -39.49 -13.64 -28.35
C GLU A 604 -39.32 -13.58 -26.83
N ALA A 605 -38.08 -13.77 -26.34
CA ALA A 605 -37.74 -13.70 -24.93
C ALA A 605 -38.04 -12.31 -24.32
N PHE A 606 -37.56 -11.25 -24.96
CA PHE A 606 -37.79 -9.88 -24.48
C PHE A 606 -39.28 -9.53 -24.46
N LYS A 607 -40.06 -9.90 -25.47
CA LYS A 607 -41.52 -9.69 -25.42
C LYS A 607 -42.19 -10.43 -24.27
N ALA A 608 -41.78 -11.66 -23.97
CA ALA A 608 -42.33 -12.41 -22.85
C ALA A 608 -41.99 -11.76 -21.51
N LEU A 609 -40.73 -11.36 -21.32
CA LEU A 609 -40.24 -10.71 -20.10
C LEU A 609 -40.86 -9.33 -19.87
N PHE A 610 -40.97 -8.50 -20.92
CA PHE A 610 -41.44 -7.11 -20.82
C PHE A 610 -42.97 -7.01 -20.74
N SER A 611 -43.70 -8.04 -21.22
CA SER A 611 -45.16 -8.08 -21.10
C SER A 611 -45.68 -8.57 -19.74
N GLY A 612 -44.78 -8.93 -18.81
CA GLY A 612 -45.16 -9.46 -17.49
C GLY A 612 -45.73 -10.88 -17.52
N LYS A 613 -45.60 -11.60 -18.65
CA LYS A 613 -46.02 -13.02 -18.76
C LYS A 613 -45.10 -13.97 -17.98
N ILE A 614 -43.90 -13.52 -17.67
CA ILE A 614 -42.90 -14.23 -16.87
C ILE A 614 -42.90 -13.64 -15.47
N ASP A 615 -42.81 -14.51 -14.46
CA ASP A 615 -42.66 -14.10 -13.07
C ASP A 615 -41.23 -13.59 -12.81
N ASN A 616 -41.00 -12.33 -13.18
CA ASN A 616 -39.69 -11.67 -13.02
C ASN A 616 -39.27 -11.59 -11.55
N GLU A 617 -40.20 -11.37 -10.62
CA GLU A 617 -39.90 -11.31 -9.19
C GLU A 617 -39.57 -12.70 -8.62
N GLY A 618 -40.28 -13.74 -9.05
CA GLY A 618 -39.92 -15.13 -8.74
C GLY A 618 -38.50 -15.48 -9.17
N LEU A 619 -38.09 -15.08 -10.39
CA LEU A 619 -36.72 -15.27 -10.88
C LEU A 619 -35.69 -14.52 -10.03
N LYS A 620 -35.96 -13.27 -9.63
CA LYS A 620 -35.07 -12.49 -8.74
C LYS A 620 -34.93 -13.15 -7.36
N VAL A 621 -36.04 -13.61 -6.76
CA VAL A 621 -36.04 -14.31 -5.46
C VAL A 621 -35.25 -15.61 -5.55
N GLY A 622 -35.49 -16.41 -6.60
CA GLY A 622 -34.75 -17.65 -6.87
C GLY A 622 -33.25 -17.39 -7.02
N ASN A 623 -32.87 -16.38 -7.81
CA ASN A 623 -31.48 -15.96 -7.98
C ASN A 623 -30.83 -15.52 -6.66
N SER A 624 -31.55 -14.77 -5.82
CA SER A 624 -31.02 -14.32 -4.53
C SER A 624 -30.75 -15.49 -3.59
N ALA A 625 -31.65 -16.48 -3.53
CA ALA A 625 -31.44 -17.69 -2.76
C ALA A 625 -30.23 -18.49 -3.27
N TYR A 626 -30.11 -18.65 -4.59
CA TYR A 626 -28.94 -19.26 -5.22
C TYR A 626 -27.65 -18.52 -4.86
N CYS A 627 -27.65 -17.19 -4.94
CA CYS A 627 -26.47 -16.39 -4.69
C CYS A 627 -26.01 -16.48 -3.23
N LYS A 628 -26.94 -16.50 -2.27
CA LYS A 628 -26.64 -16.71 -0.85
C LYS A 628 -26.00 -18.07 -0.59
N ALA A 629 -26.42 -19.11 -1.28
CA ALA A 629 -25.86 -20.44 -1.13
C ALA A 629 -24.47 -20.57 -1.77
N HIS A 630 -24.35 -20.13 -3.03
CA HIS A 630 -23.20 -20.43 -3.88
C HIS A 630 -22.08 -19.38 -3.86
N PHE A 631 -22.36 -18.13 -3.45
CA PHE A 631 -21.35 -17.07 -3.30
C PHE A 631 -21.15 -16.68 -1.82
N SER A 632 -21.43 -17.58 -0.87
CA SER A 632 -21.26 -17.33 0.56
C SER A 632 -19.81 -17.17 1.02
N GLY A 633 -18.85 -17.69 0.23
CA GLY A 633 -17.44 -17.74 0.60
C GLY A 633 -17.09 -18.75 1.71
N VAL A 634 -18.05 -19.59 2.14
CA VAL A 634 -17.80 -20.63 3.17
C VAL A 634 -16.75 -21.63 2.69
N GLN A 635 -16.85 -22.08 1.44
CA GLN A 635 -15.87 -22.98 0.82
C GLN A 635 -14.45 -22.37 0.82
N ASN A 636 -14.35 -21.08 0.48
CA ASN A 636 -13.07 -20.35 0.50
C ASN A 636 -12.49 -20.29 1.91
N GLY A 637 -13.34 -20.00 2.91
CA GLY A 637 -12.95 -19.99 4.32
C GLY A 637 -12.37 -21.33 4.79
N GLN A 638 -13.02 -22.45 4.44
CA GLN A 638 -12.53 -23.80 4.77
C GLN A 638 -11.16 -24.09 4.14
N VAL A 639 -10.95 -23.67 2.89
CA VAL A 639 -9.65 -23.82 2.22
C VAL A 639 -8.57 -23.00 2.91
N LEU A 640 -8.87 -21.75 3.29
CA LEU A 640 -7.92 -20.87 3.98
C LEU A 640 -7.59 -21.38 5.38
N ASP A 641 -8.60 -21.80 6.16
CA ASP A 641 -8.39 -22.37 7.50
C ASP A 641 -7.47 -23.61 7.41
N ALA A 642 -7.72 -24.54 6.46
CA ALA A 642 -6.87 -25.70 6.26
C ALA A 642 -5.42 -25.35 5.87
N ILE A 643 -5.21 -24.27 5.10
CA ILE A 643 -3.88 -23.79 4.75
C ILE A 643 -3.19 -23.18 5.97
N PHE A 644 -3.89 -22.37 6.75
CA PHE A 644 -3.33 -21.73 7.94
C PHE A 644 -2.98 -22.74 9.04
N GLU A 645 -3.82 -23.76 9.22
CA GLU A 645 -3.54 -24.89 10.11
C GLU A 645 -2.32 -25.68 9.65
N ARG A 646 -2.20 -25.94 8.34
CA ARG A 646 -1.07 -26.71 7.77
C ARG A 646 0.28 -26.00 7.92
N HIS A 647 0.31 -24.67 7.83
CA HIS A 647 1.54 -23.88 7.76
C HIS A 647 1.81 -23.01 8.99
N GLY A 648 1.06 -23.19 10.08
CA GLY A 648 1.40 -22.66 11.40
C GLY A 648 1.02 -21.20 11.68
N GLY A 649 -0.04 -20.68 11.05
CA GLY A 649 -0.57 -19.35 11.38
C GLY A 649 0.36 -18.18 11.02
N GLU A 650 0.21 -17.04 11.69
CA GLU A 650 1.03 -15.84 11.45
C GLU A 650 2.47 -16.05 11.97
N PRO A 651 3.50 -15.82 11.15
CA PRO A 651 4.88 -15.89 11.61
C PRO A 651 5.14 -14.81 12.66
N ASP A 652 5.78 -15.18 13.78
CA ASP A 652 6.17 -14.20 14.80
C ASP A 652 7.24 -13.21 14.28
N TRP A 653 7.50 -12.15 15.05
CA TRP A 653 8.50 -11.14 14.66
C TRP A 653 9.90 -11.74 14.39
N MET A 654 10.32 -12.77 15.13
CA MET A 654 11.64 -13.38 14.93
C MET A 654 11.69 -14.18 13.63
N GLU A 655 10.61 -14.90 13.32
CA GLU A 655 10.40 -15.59 12.04
C GLU A 655 10.46 -14.60 10.87
N GLN A 656 9.70 -13.50 10.95
CA GLN A 656 9.68 -12.47 9.93
C GLN A 656 11.09 -11.88 9.70
N GLN A 657 11.86 -11.60 10.76
CA GLN A 657 13.24 -11.13 10.64
C GLN A 657 14.17 -12.18 10.01
N ARG A 658 14.00 -13.46 10.35
CA ARG A 658 14.79 -14.55 9.76
C ARG A 658 14.52 -14.67 8.27
N ARG A 659 13.26 -14.56 7.85
CA ARG A 659 12.83 -14.56 6.44
C ARG A 659 13.48 -13.42 5.67
N LEU A 660 13.38 -12.18 6.18
CA LEU A 660 14.02 -11.02 5.54
C LEU A 660 15.54 -11.18 5.44
N HIS A 661 16.19 -11.76 6.44
CA HIS A 661 17.61 -12.07 6.39
C HIS A 661 17.94 -13.13 5.32
N ALA A 662 17.17 -14.21 5.23
CA ALA A 662 17.36 -15.26 4.22
C ALA A 662 17.21 -14.71 2.78
N LEU A 663 16.23 -13.84 2.56
CA LEU A 663 16.06 -13.10 1.30
C LEU A 663 17.31 -12.28 0.97
N ALA A 664 17.81 -11.50 1.93
CA ALA A 664 19.01 -10.67 1.75
C ALA A 664 20.26 -11.51 1.45
N VAL A 665 20.43 -12.67 2.09
CA VAL A 665 21.53 -13.61 1.81
C VAL A 665 21.42 -14.18 0.39
N ARG A 666 20.23 -14.56 -0.07
CA ARG A 666 20.05 -15.07 -1.43
C ARG A 666 20.31 -14.01 -2.50
N GLN A 667 19.84 -12.78 -2.31
CA GLN A 667 20.10 -11.67 -3.23
C GLN A 667 21.61 -11.36 -3.33
N ARG A 668 22.36 -11.53 -2.24
CA ARG A 668 23.84 -11.45 -2.24
C ARG A 668 24.49 -12.59 -3.06
N MET A 669 23.91 -13.79 -3.06
CA MET A 669 24.42 -14.94 -3.85
C MET A 669 24.12 -14.84 -5.34
N THR A 670 22.92 -14.39 -5.73
CA THR A 670 22.54 -14.23 -7.15
C THR A 670 23.28 -13.06 -7.83
N ALA A 671 23.53 -11.96 -7.10
CA ALA A 671 24.37 -10.87 -7.59
C ALA A 671 25.83 -11.30 -7.83
N GLY A 672 26.30 -12.36 -7.17
CA GLY A 672 27.63 -12.95 -7.38
C GLY A 672 27.70 -13.97 -8.53
N GLN A 673 26.57 -14.45 -9.07
CA GLN A 673 26.53 -15.53 -10.07
C GLN A 673 26.27 -15.05 -11.51
N PHE A 674 25.73 -13.85 -11.71
CA PHE A 674 25.57 -13.27 -13.05
C PHE A 674 26.68 -12.24 -13.30
N GLY A 675 27.61 -12.61 -14.18
CA GLY A 675 28.58 -11.68 -14.76
C GLY A 675 27.87 -10.48 -15.38
N GLY A 676 28.51 -9.31 -15.24
CA GLY A 676 27.91 -7.99 -15.45
C GLY A 676 27.06 -7.83 -16.73
N GLY A 677 25.87 -7.27 -16.53
CA GLY A 677 25.01 -6.78 -17.59
C GLY A 677 23.53 -6.87 -17.20
N ALA A 678 22.88 -5.71 -17.03
CA ALA A 678 21.43 -5.53 -16.89
C ALA A 678 20.77 -5.83 -15.52
N ILE A 679 21.23 -5.16 -14.46
CA ILE A 679 20.31 -4.55 -13.45
C ILE A 679 20.93 -3.22 -13.03
N ALA A 680 20.71 -2.17 -13.81
CA ALA A 680 20.76 -0.82 -13.28
C ALA A 680 19.34 -0.50 -12.79
N ALA A 681 19.10 -0.64 -11.50
CA ALA A 681 17.93 -0.05 -10.84
C ALA A 681 18.42 1.10 -9.95
N PRO A 682 17.80 2.30 -10.04
CA PRO A 682 18.22 3.46 -9.25
C PRO A 682 17.80 3.28 -7.79
N GLY A 683 18.78 3.33 -6.89
CA GLY A 683 18.60 3.27 -5.43
C GLY A 683 19.89 3.03 -4.62
N SER A 684 21.07 3.04 -5.25
CA SER A 684 22.23 2.28 -4.74
C SER A 684 23.17 2.97 -3.73
N LEU A 685 22.84 4.12 -3.14
CA LEU A 685 23.73 4.80 -2.16
C LEU A 685 23.01 5.38 -0.94
N ALA A 686 21.77 5.88 -1.09
CA ALA A 686 21.05 6.56 -0.02
C ALA A 686 20.72 5.63 1.17
N ASP A 687 20.34 4.37 0.92
CA ASP A 687 19.97 3.41 1.96
C ASP A 687 21.16 2.96 2.80
N ALA A 688 22.34 2.86 2.17
CA ALA A 688 23.60 2.55 2.84
C ALA A 688 23.98 3.62 3.88
N SER A 689 23.92 4.88 3.47
CA SER A 689 24.24 6.03 4.31
C SER A 689 23.20 6.22 5.42
N GLN A 690 21.93 5.91 5.16
CA GLN A 690 20.88 5.92 6.20
C GLN A 690 21.10 4.85 7.27
N LEU A 691 21.46 3.63 6.87
CA LEU A 691 21.80 2.55 7.81
C LEU A 691 23.05 2.89 8.63
N ALA A 692 24.09 3.45 8.00
CA ALA A 692 25.28 3.95 8.67
C ALA A 692 24.95 5.02 9.71
N ARG A 693 24.13 6.01 9.34
CA ARG A 693 23.63 7.07 10.25
C ARG A 693 22.81 6.50 11.40
N PHE A 694 21.97 5.50 11.14
CA PHE A 694 21.19 4.82 12.17
C PHE A 694 22.09 4.08 13.16
N ARG A 695 23.09 3.32 12.70
CA ARG A 695 24.06 2.64 13.58
C ARG A 695 24.88 3.64 14.39
N LYS A 696 25.33 4.74 13.77
CA LYS A 696 25.98 5.87 14.45
C LYS A 696 25.10 6.46 15.56
N MET A 697 23.82 6.67 15.27
CA MET A 697 22.85 7.13 16.26
C MET A 697 22.67 6.13 17.40
N GLN A 698 22.51 4.84 17.12
CA GLN A 698 22.38 3.79 18.14
C GLN A 698 23.61 3.71 19.03
N ARG A 699 24.79 3.82 18.43
CA ARG A 699 26.08 3.74 19.09
C ARG A 699 26.32 4.88 20.07
N TYR A 700 25.89 6.11 19.76
CA TYR A 700 26.13 7.29 20.61
C TYR A 700 24.92 7.78 21.44
N SER A 701 23.68 7.41 21.09
CA SER A 701 22.48 7.87 21.78
C SER A 701 22.24 7.14 23.10
N TRP A 702 22.26 7.86 24.23
CA TRP A 702 21.94 7.29 25.54
C TRP A 702 20.51 6.70 25.65
N ARG A 703 19.52 7.32 24.98
CA ARG A 703 18.11 6.87 24.99
C ARG A 703 17.90 5.50 24.32
N HIS A 704 18.51 5.28 23.16
CA HIS A 704 18.46 4.01 22.43
C HIS A 704 19.16 2.85 23.18
N ARG A 705 20.06 3.16 24.13
CA ARG A 705 20.85 2.17 24.87
C ARG A 705 20.20 1.67 26.16
N LEU A 706 19.32 2.46 26.78
CA LEU A 706 18.56 2.07 27.98
C LEU A 706 17.39 1.12 27.68
N LEU A 707 16.91 1.10 26.44
CA LEU A 707 15.67 0.42 26.02
C LEU A 707 15.91 -0.87 25.22
N ARG A 708 17.17 -1.32 25.06
CA ARG A 708 17.55 -2.50 24.26
C ARG A 708 18.37 -3.49 25.09
N GLY A 709 18.17 -4.79 24.85
CA GLY A 709 19.10 -5.85 25.30
C GLY A 709 20.48 -5.71 24.63
N SER A 710 21.50 -6.35 25.22
CA SER A 710 22.91 -6.25 24.82
C SER A 710 23.11 -6.37 23.30
N THR A 711 23.74 -5.36 22.68
CA THR A 711 24.20 -5.37 21.28
C THR A 711 25.61 -5.93 21.13
N ASP A 712 26.09 -6.69 22.12
CA ASP A 712 27.43 -7.27 22.10
C ASP A 712 27.55 -8.33 21.00
N LEU A 713 28.19 -7.97 19.89
CA LEU A 713 28.42 -8.86 18.75
C LEU A 713 29.44 -9.95 19.06
N TRP A 714 30.09 -9.91 20.21
CA TRP A 714 31.13 -10.86 20.60
C TRP A 714 30.67 -12.31 20.53
N ASN A 715 29.48 -12.61 21.08
CA ASN A 715 28.92 -13.97 21.08
C ASN A 715 28.37 -14.39 19.71
N SER A 716 28.35 -13.47 18.73
CA SER A 716 27.90 -13.69 17.36
C SER A 716 29.06 -13.80 16.37
N CYS A 717 30.31 -13.66 16.82
CA CYS A 717 31.49 -13.84 15.97
C CYS A 717 31.60 -15.29 15.49
N ALA A 718 31.88 -15.47 14.20
CA ALA A 718 32.13 -16.78 13.62
C ALA A 718 33.45 -17.40 14.16
N PRO A 719 33.59 -18.74 14.17
CA PRO A 719 34.78 -19.43 14.68
C PRO A 719 36.11 -18.94 14.06
N GLU A 720 36.08 -18.44 12.84
CA GLU A 720 37.23 -17.89 12.10
C GLU A 720 37.84 -16.65 12.78
N PHE A 721 37.09 -15.93 13.61
CA PHE A 721 37.57 -14.76 14.37
C PHE A 721 38.14 -15.14 15.74
N LEU A 722 38.16 -16.42 16.12
CA LEU A 722 38.63 -16.88 17.43
C LEU A 722 40.09 -16.46 17.76
N PRO A 723 41.05 -16.42 16.82
CA PRO A 723 42.38 -15.87 17.09
C PRO A 723 42.34 -14.40 17.52
N LEU A 724 41.58 -13.56 16.82
CA LEU A 724 41.37 -12.15 17.18
C LEU A 724 40.67 -12.02 18.54
N CYS A 725 39.72 -12.92 18.85
CA CYS A 725 39.10 -12.99 20.18
C CYS A 725 40.15 -13.17 21.27
N LYS A 726 40.98 -14.20 21.15
CA LYS A 726 42.03 -14.49 22.14
C LYS A 726 43.05 -13.36 22.26
N ALA A 727 43.48 -12.79 21.13
CA ALA A 727 44.43 -11.68 21.10
C ALA A 727 43.87 -10.44 21.79
N SER A 728 42.61 -10.08 21.50
CA SER A 728 41.96 -8.93 22.10
C SER A 728 41.67 -9.10 23.59
N GLU A 729 41.39 -10.32 24.04
CA GLU A 729 41.26 -10.65 25.47
C GLU A 729 42.61 -10.58 26.18
N ALA A 730 43.68 -11.14 25.59
CA ALA A 730 45.03 -11.11 26.14
C ALA A 730 45.58 -9.67 26.25
N ALA A 731 45.25 -8.80 25.30
CA ALA A 731 45.59 -7.38 25.33
C ALA A 731 44.74 -6.54 26.32
N GLY A 732 43.74 -7.15 26.98
CA GLY A 732 42.88 -6.48 27.96
C GLY A 732 41.95 -5.42 27.35
N TRP A 733 41.70 -5.48 26.04
CA TRP A 733 40.83 -4.52 25.34
C TRP A 733 39.35 -4.76 25.63
N ARG A 734 38.98 -6.02 25.92
CA ARG A 734 37.67 -6.38 26.44
C ARG A 734 37.67 -6.33 27.96
N LYS A 735 36.77 -5.55 28.56
CA LYS A 735 36.61 -5.40 30.01
C LYS A 735 35.24 -5.93 30.47
N PRO A 736 35.04 -6.19 31.77
CA PRO A 736 33.70 -6.43 32.29
C PRO A 736 32.82 -5.23 31.91
N PHE A 737 31.71 -5.45 31.22
CA PHE A 737 30.81 -4.43 30.64
C PHE A 737 31.21 -3.79 29.31
N SER A 738 32.17 -4.37 28.58
CA SER A 738 32.45 -3.99 27.19
C SER A 738 31.58 -4.74 26.21
N SER A 739 31.20 -4.07 25.12
CA SER A 739 30.50 -4.67 23.98
C SER A 739 31.34 -4.55 22.72
N LEU A 740 31.33 -5.60 21.89
CA LEU A 740 31.86 -5.56 20.53
C LEU A 740 30.81 -4.94 19.60
N GLU A 741 31.19 -3.88 18.89
CA GLU A 741 30.31 -3.11 18.03
C GLU A 741 31.03 -2.70 16.73
N LEU A 742 30.29 -2.25 15.72
CA LEU A 742 30.87 -1.66 14.51
C LEU A 742 31.31 -0.21 14.77
N SER A 743 32.46 0.20 14.22
CA SER A 743 32.98 1.57 14.25
C SER A 743 32.03 2.59 13.60
N ASP A 744 32.40 3.87 13.65
CA ASP A 744 31.90 4.82 12.65
C ASP A 744 32.35 4.37 11.26
N THR A 745 31.56 4.69 10.23
CA THR A 745 31.95 4.30 8.88
C THR A 745 33.23 5.01 8.45
N LEU A 746 34.20 4.23 7.94
CA LEU A 746 35.42 4.72 7.31
C LEU A 746 35.12 5.45 5.99
N HIS A 747 33.90 5.34 5.46
CA HIS A 747 33.48 6.09 4.28
C HIS A 747 33.38 7.61 4.54
N GLU A 748 33.02 8.00 5.77
CA GLU A 748 32.88 9.42 6.17
C GLU A 748 34.10 9.94 6.96
N LEU A 749 35.09 9.08 7.24
CA LEU A 749 36.25 9.42 8.05
C LEU A 749 37.53 9.33 7.21
N PRO A 750 38.47 10.29 7.36
CA PRO A 750 39.79 10.17 6.73
C PRO A 750 40.51 8.88 7.13
N PHE A 751 40.42 8.54 8.42
CA PHE A 751 40.89 7.29 9.01
C PHE A 751 40.29 7.10 10.41
N ARG A 752 40.32 5.87 10.90
CA ARG A 752 40.08 5.50 12.29
C ARG A 752 41.42 5.21 12.96
N GLU A 753 41.75 5.96 14.00
CA GLU A 753 43.02 5.84 14.72
C GLU A 753 42.87 5.04 16.02
N TYR A 754 43.77 4.08 16.23
CA TYR A 754 43.89 3.30 17.45
C TYR A 754 45.27 3.50 18.08
N LYS A 755 45.31 3.90 19.36
CA LYS A 755 46.53 4.02 20.16
C LYS A 755 46.78 2.70 20.90
N VAL A 756 47.95 2.10 20.70
CA VAL A 756 48.29 0.77 21.20
C VAL A 756 49.67 0.77 21.83
N ASP A 757 49.76 0.26 23.05
CA ASP A 757 51.03 -0.02 23.70
C ASP A 757 51.52 -1.40 23.24
N LEU A 758 52.62 -1.42 22.49
CA LEU A 758 53.20 -2.65 21.96
C LEU A 758 54.42 -3.06 22.80
N PRO A 759 54.66 -4.37 23.03
CA PRO A 759 55.86 -4.83 23.69
C PRO A 759 57.10 -4.56 22.81
N SER A 760 58.27 -4.41 23.45
CA SER A 760 59.53 -4.25 22.72
C SER A 760 59.80 -5.49 21.87
N GLY A 761 60.12 -5.29 20.59
CA GLY A 761 60.27 -6.38 19.63
C GLY A 761 60.22 -5.89 18.20
N LYS A 762 59.89 -6.78 17.27
CA LYS A 762 59.69 -6.45 15.86
C LYS A 762 58.24 -6.66 15.45
N LEU A 763 57.56 -5.58 15.07
CA LEU A 763 56.20 -5.63 14.54
C LEU A 763 56.24 -5.97 13.04
N ARG A 764 55.45 -6.96 12.63
CA ARG A 764 55.42 -7.50 11.25
C ARG A 764 54.07 -7.38 10.55
N GLY A 765 53.01 -7.17 11.31
CA GLY A 765 51.68 -7.06 10.74
C GLY A 765 50.60 -6.81 11.77
N VAL A 766 49.42 -6.52 11.27
CA VAL A 766 48.20 -6.39 12.06
C VAL A 766 47.01 -6.97 11.31
N SER A 767 46.14 -7.67 12.02
CA SER A 767 44.89 -8.20 11.48
C SER A 767 43.69 -7.49 12.08
N PHE A 768 42.71 -7.12 11.25
CA PHE A 768 41.45 -6.49 11.67
C PHE A 768 40.23 -7.29 11.19
N ALA A 769 39.16 -7.26 11.98
CA ALA A 769 37.83 -7.66 11.50
C ALA A 769 37.10 -6.46 10.88
N LEU A 770 36.53 -6.65 9.69
CA LEU A 770 35.94 -5.60 8.87
C LEU A 770 34.52 -5.95 8.41
N ALA A 771 33.67 -4.95 8.17
CA ALA A 771 32.32 -5.12 7.62
C ALA A 771 31.99 -4.07 6.55
N VAL A 772 31.11 -4.39 5.60
CA VAL A 772 30.67 -3.51 4.50
C VAL A 772 29.14 -3.63 4.31
N ASP A 773 28.44 -2.51 4.11
CA ASP A 773 26.96 -2.52 3.98
C ASP A 773 26.42 -2.91 2.60
N TRP A 774 27.26 -2.86 1.56
CA TRP A 774 26.85 -3.15 0.17
C TRP A 774 28.01 -3.74 -0.66
N LEU A 775 28.42 -3.07 -1.75
CA LEU A 775 29.46 -3.55 -2.65
C LEU A 775 30.84 -3.39 -2.02
N LYS A 776 31.63 -4.47 -2.00
CA LYS A 776 33.06 -4.47 -1.67
C LYS A 776 33.85 -3.82 -2.81
N GLN A 777 33.86 -2.50 -2.87
CA GLN A 777 34.58 -1.76 -3.90
C GLN A 777 35.42 -0.66 -3.26
N GLY A 778 36.64 -0.45 -3.77
CA GLY A 778 37.55 0.57 -3.26
C GLY A 778 38.77 -0.01 -2.55
N ILE A 779 39.50 0.83 -1.83
CA ILE A 779 40.76 0.47 -1.17
C ILE A 779 40.58 0.59 0.34
N ILE A 780 41.06 -0.39 1.09
CA ILE A 780 41.20 -0.33 2.55
C ILE A 780 42.66 -0.50 2.93
N GLY A 781 43.15 0.28 3.88
CA GLY A 781 44.54 0.22 4.29
C GLY A 781 44.78 0.60 5.74
N VAL A 782 46.00 0.33 6.17
CA VAL A 782 46.49 0.61 7.52
C VAL A 782 47.82 1.37 7.42
N GLU A 783 47.93 2.46 8.17
CA GLU A 783 49.20 3.16 8.43
C GLU A 783 49.67 2.88 9.86
N VAL A 784 50.97 2.64 10.02
CA VAL A 784 51.64 2.49 11.31
C VAL A 784 52.42 3.77 11.59
N VAL A 785 52.06 4.44 12.69
CA VAL A 785 52.62 5.73 13.09
C VAL A 785 53.41 5.55 14.39
N ALA A 786 54.69 5.91 14.34
CA ALA A 786 55.61 5.85 15.46
C ALA A 786 55.30 6.92 16.53
N PRO A 787 55.89 6.79 17.75
CA PRO A 787 55.68 7.75 18.83
C PRO A 787 56.11 9.20 18.54
N ASP A 788 56.96 9.41 17.54
CA ASP A 788 57.45 10.70 17.07
C ASP A 788 56.63 11.30 15.91
N ASP A 789 55.40 10.79 15.69
CA ASP A 789 54.46 11.20 14.63
C ASP A 789 54.87 10.82 13.20
N VAL A 790 55.91 9.98 13.01
CA VAL A 790 56.33 9.52 11.68
C VAL A 790 55.54 8.28 11.25
N ILE A 791 54.99 8.29 10.03
CA ILE A 791 54.42 7.08 9.40
C ILE A 791 55.58 6.19 8.95
N VAL A 792 55.72 5.02 9.56
CA VAL A 792 56.83 4.10 9.30
C VAL A 792 56.44 2.90 8.42
N ALA A 793 55.14 2.64 8.26
CA ALA A 793 54.61 1.68 7.28
C ALA A 793 53.20 2.04 6.84
N GLN A 794 52.85 1.68 5.60
CA GLN A 794 51.52 1.82 5.04
C GLN A 794 51.24 0.64 4.10
N VAL A 795 50.10 -0.02 4.29
CA VAL A 795 49.69 -1.18 3.49
C VAL A 795 48.23 -1.02 3.10
N GLY A 796 47.90 -1.32 1.85
CA GLY A 796 46.53 -1.24 1.34
C GLY A 796 46.17 -2.47 0.52
N HIS A 797 44.92 -2.87 0.62
CA HIS A 797 44.32 -3.96 -0.13
C HIS A 797 43.15 -3.43 -0.96
N ASP A 798 42.94 -4.05 -2.13
CA ASP A 798 41.71 -3.89 -2.87
C ASP A 798 40.57 -4.59 -2.10
N LEU A 799 39.58 -3.81 -1.67
CA LEU A 799 38.47 -4.31 -0.86
C LEU A 799 37.66 -5.39 -1.59
N SER A 800 37.62 -5.37 -2.92
CA SER A 800 36.87 -6.32 -3.73
C SER A 800 37.42 -7.75 -3.61
N THR A 801 38.74 -7.89 -3.43
CA THR A 801 39.44 -9.19 -3.41
C THR A 801 39.46 -9.84 -2.02
N LEU A 802 39.09 -9.11 -0.97
CA LEU A 802 39.13 -9.59 0.41
C LEU A 802 37.94 -10.49 0.80
N ASP A 803 38.22 -11.57 1.52
CA ASP A 803 37.20 -12.35 2.22
C ASP A 803 36.97 -11.77 3.63
N LEU A 804 35.83 -11.14 3.85
CA LEU A 804 35.49 -10.46 5.11
C LEU A 804 34.84 -11.40 6.14
N SER A 805 34.66 -12.68 5.79
CA SER A 805 34.23 -13.71 6.74
C SER A 805 35.38 -14.14 7.67
N ARG A 806 36.60 -13.64 7.41
CA ARG A 806 37.83 -13.93 8.13
C ARG A 806 38.57 -12.63 8.49
N PRO A 807 39.49 -12.67 9.47
CA PRO A 807 40.36 -11.54 9.76
C PRO A 807 41.20 -11.14 8.54
N VAL A 808 41.30 -9.83 8.29
CA VAL A 808 42.09 -9.27 7.19
C VAL A 808 43.45 -8.85 7.70
N GLU A 809 44.50 -9.48 7.20
CA GLU A 809 45.90 -9.23 7.57
C GLU A 809 46.54 -8.13 6.72
N PHE A 810 47.25 -7.21 7.38
CA PHE A 810 48.09 -6.17 6.78
C PHE A 810 49.53 -6.38 7.23
N SER A 811 50.33 -7.05 6.40
CA SER A 811 51.72 -7.39 6.69
C SER A 811 52.68 -6.32 6.14
N PHE A 812 53.75 -6.02 6.86
CA PHE A 812 54.78 -5.03 6.49
C PHE A 812 56.18 -5.49 6.94
N ASN A 813 57.23 -4.77 6.52
CA ASN A 813 58.61 -5.06 6.89
C ASN A 813 58.84 -4.92 8.40
N ASP A 814 59.81 -5.64 8.98
CA ASP A 814 60.15 -5.59 10.41
C ASP A 814 60.31 -4.13 10.92
N ILE A 815 59.37 -3.69 11.78
CA ILE A 815 59.43 -2.38 12.44
C ILE A 815 59.94 -2.58 13.88
N PRO A 816 61.06 -1.95 14.28
CA PRO A 816 61.53 -2.02 15.66
C PRO A 816 60.61 -1.22 16.58
N VAL A 817 60.09 -1.87 17.62
CA VAL A 817 59.19 -1.28 18.61
C VAL A 817 59.91 -1.14 19.95
N THR A 818 59.78 0.04 20.57
CA THR A 818 60.17 0.28 21.96
C THR A 818 58.91 0.43 22.83
N ALA A 819 58.86 -0.25 23.97
CA ALA A 819 57.67 -0.31 24.84
C ALA A 819 57.40 0.96 25.68
N ASP A 820 58.18 2.02 25.49
CA ASP A 820 58.15 3.22 26.34
C ASP A 820 57.07 4.24 25.93
N LYS A 821 56.52 4.13 24.71
CA LYS A 821 55.50 5.07 24.20
C LYS A 821 54.46 4.39 23.30
N PRO A 822 53.22 4.90 23.27
CA PRO A 822 52.14 4.31 22.48
C PRO A 822 52.37 4.51 20.97
N TRP A 823 52.14 3.44 20.21
CA TRP A 823 52.11 3.45 18.76
C TRP A 823 50.68 3.73 18.27
N ARG A 824 50.53 4.20 17.03
CA ARG A 824 49.23 4.50 16.43
C ARG A 824 49.03 3.74 15.14
N PHE A 825 47.83 3.18 14.98
CA PHE A 825 47.38 2.52 13.76
C PHE A 825 46.22 3.29 13.16
N ARG A 826 46.34 3.75 11.92
CA ARG A 826 45.27 4.46 11.21
C ARG A 826 44.70 3.56 10.13
N VAL A 827 43.46 3.11 10.32
CA VAL A 827 42.72 2.33 9.32
C VAL A 827 41.95 3.32 8.44
N PHE A 828 42.24 3.34 7.14
CA PHE A 828 41.61 4.24 6.19
C PHE A 828 40.90 3.46 5.09
N CYS A 829 39.89 4.07 4.48
CA CYS A 829 39.19 3.47 3.35
C CYS A 829 38.82 4.54 2.31
N ARG A 830 38.90 4.17 1.03
CA ARG A 830 38.34 4.90 -0.10
C ARG A 830 37.38 3.97 -0.83
N SER A 831 36.12 3.98 -0.42
CA SER A 831 35.06 3.12 -0.94
C SER A 831 33.81 3.92 -1.24
N HIS A 832 33.01 3.48 -2.22
CA HIS A 832 31.66 4.01 -2.45
C HIS A 832 30.61 3.48 -1.46
N SER A 833 30.95 2.44 -0.69
CA SER A 833 30.06 1.83 0.32
C SER A 833 30.57 2.12 1.73
N PRO A 834 29.69 2.20 2.75
CA PRO A 834 30.09 2.25 4.14
C PRO A 834 30.92 1.02 4.54
N VAL A 835 32.13 1.24 5.04
CA VAL A 835 33.04 0.22 5.58
C VAL A 835 33.28 0.47 7.07
N TYR A 836 33.40 -0.59 7.87
CA TYR A 836 33.52 -0.52 9.31
C TYR A 836 34.63 -1.43 9.83
N VAL A 837 35.20 -1.06 10.97
CA VAL A 837 36.09 -1.90 11.78
C VAL A 837 35.29 -2.38 12.99
N TYR A 838 35.43 -3.64 13.38
CA TYR A 838 34.88 -4.09 14.66
C TYR A 838 35.74 -3.54 15.80
N GLU A 839 35.10 -3.03 16.85
CA GLU A 839 35.81 -2.45 17.99
C GLU A 839 35.06 -2.63 19.30
N PHE A 840 35.83 -2.64 20.39
CA PHE A 840 35.29 -2.73 21.73
C PHE A 840 34.99 -1.37 22.31
N ILE A 841 33.78 -1.26 22.84
CA ILE A 841 33.30 -0.10 23.55
C ILE A 841 33.31 -0.38 25.04
N ASN A 842 34.31 0.17 25.71
CA ASN A 842 34.53 0.06 27.15
C ASN A 842 33.70 1.13 27.90
N ARG A 843 32.60 0.69 28.53
CA ARG A 843 31.62 1.60 29.16
C ARG A 843 31.90 1.77 30.67
N ARG A 844 31.72 2.99 31.19
CA ARG A 844 31.83 3.34 32.63
C ARG A 844 30.59 4.11 33.10
N LEU A 845 30.34 4.14 34.42
CA LEU A 845 29.20 4.87 35.05
C LEU A 845 27.84 4.52 34.39
N LEU A 846 27.41 3.25 34.49
CA LEU A 846 26.11 2.79 33.97
C LEU A 846 25.87 3.09 32.47
N GLY A 847 26.93 3.20 31.66
CA GLY A 847 26.85 3.44 30.22
C GLY A 847 26.79 4.91 29.80
N LEU A 848 27.00 5.85 30.73
CA LEU A 848 26.97 7.29 30.47
C LEU A 848 28.33 7.88 30.05
N ARG A 849 29.45 7.15 30.25
CA ARG A 849 30.79 7.54 29.79
C ARG A 849 31.47 6.38 29.05
N PHE A 850 32.21 6.69 28.00
CA PHE A 850 33.01 5.74 27.22
C PHE A 850 34.49 6.09 27.35
N SER A 851 35.36 5.09 27.52
CA SER A 851 36.78 5.31 27.20
C SER A 851 36.99 5.23 25.69
N ALA A 852 38.20 5.58 25.22
CA ALA A 852 38.58 5.37 23.83
C ALA A 852 38.26 3.93 23.40
N ALA A 853 37.70 3.78 22.20
CA ALA A 853 37.42 2.48 21.61
C ALA A 853 38.73 1.76 21.32
N THR A 854 38.76 0.46 21.59
CA THR A 854 39.91 -0.40 21.31
C THR A 854 39.60 -1.31 20.14
N PRO A 855 40.58 -1.57 19.26
CA PRO A 855 40.32 -2.36 18.05
C PRO A 855 39.99 -3.81 18.40
N PHE A 856 39.21 -4.47 17.56
CA PHE A 856 39.13 -5.93 17.54
C PHE A 856 40.16 -6.45 16.53
N ALA A 857 41.36 -6.71 17.04
CA ALA A 857 42.55 -6.91 16.21
C ALA A 857 43.55 -7.88 16.82
N GLU A 858 44.54 -8.28 16.02
CA GLU A 858 45.70 -9.07 16.43
C GLU A 858 46.97 -8.41 15.87
N PHE A 859 47.96 -8.17 16.73
CA PHE A 859 49.26 -7.59 16.34
C PHE A 859 50.33 -8.68 16.32
N VAL A 860 51.06 -8.78 15.22
CA VAL A 860 52.13 -9.76 15.07
C VAL A 860 53.44 -9.12 15.48
N VAL A 861 53.85 -9.32 16.73
CA VAL A 861 55.13 -8.86 17.29
C VAL A 861 56.00 -10.09 17.62
N THR A 862 57.21 -10.12 17.08
CA THR A 862 58.20 -11.21 17.30
C THR A 862 59.43 -10.73 18.05
#